data_AF-A0A966AYK5-F1
#
_entry.id   AF-A0A966AYK5-F1
#
_cell.length_a   1.000
_cell.length_b   1.000
_cell.length_c   1.000
_cell.angle_alpha   90.00
_cell.angle_beta   90.00
_cell.angle_gamma   90.00
#
_symmetry.space_group_name_H-M   'P 1'
#
loop_
_entity.id
_entity.type
_entity.pdbx_description
1 polymer ?
#
loop_
_entity_poly.entity_id
_entity_poly.type
_entity_poly.pdbx_seq_one_letter_code
_entity_poly.pdbx_strand_id
1 'polypeptide(L)'
;MIGSNSIAITPDIVRQHGLTLEEFGRIEDLLGRELNFTELGIFSVMWSEHCSYKSSRYYLKKLPTTGPRVLQGPGENAGVVDIGDGIAAVFKIESHNHPSFIEPRQGAATGVGGILRDIFTLGARHIALMNSLRFGASDHPRTRFLVNGVVEGISNYGNCTGVPTVGGEIYFDSCYNGNILVNVFCLGLIPSDKIFLGNASGVGNPVIYFGSKTGRDGIHGASMASSEFDESSEEKRPTVQVGDPFAEKLLIEACLELMKEDWVVGIQDMGAAGLTCSTFEMAGRAGTGIDLELSKVPMREAGMTPYETLLSESQERMLVVVRKGMEKEALALFDKWDLDSGVVGEVTDKPVVRIFDNGNPVVNLPVELVVDGALDLKRPTKKPEYLKEVDHVKLDSILEPTRGETILKDLLASPNITNKHWVYEQYDSMVRLNTLGLPGSDAAVLRVKGSKKALALSVDCNSRYCYLDPFRGAQIAVAEGVRNIACSGGEPIGLTNCLNFGNPENPEIMWQFEQAVSGMGEACKFFDIPVVSGNVSLYNETLGEAIYPTPTVAVVGLLEDRSYHTTQWFKEDGDLIGLIGLTMEEFGGSEYLKIIYDRVEGEPPRLDLHLAKSVNKLCLELIQQKLLTSAHDCSEGGLAIALAESCMSHPLNPKGATLGLDSTVR
;
A
#
# COMPACT_ATOMS: atom_id res chain seq x y z
N MET A 1 -34.63 -17.91 19.85
CA MET A 1 -33.51 -17.74 18.91
C MET A 1 -32.47 -18.78 19.30
N ILE A 2 -32.17 -19.71 18.40
CA ILE A 2 -31.05 -20.64 18.56
C ILE A 2 -29.79 -19.76 18.43
N GLY A 3 -28.99 -19.64 19.49
CA GLY A 3 -27.80 -18.79 19.47
C GLY A 3 -26.82 -19.25 18.38
N SER A 4 -26.14 -18.32 17.72
CA SER A 4 -25.17 -18.62 16.63
C SER A 4 -24.15 -19.69 17.03
N ASN A 5 -23.79 -19.77 18.31
CA ASN A 5 -22.83 -20.74 18.85
C ASN A 5 -23.35 -22.18 18.99
N SER A 6 -24.61 -22.48 18.67
CA SER A 6 -25.14 -23.86 18.66
C SER A 6 -25.15 -24.53 17.27
N ILE A 7 -24.56 -23.88 16.27
CA ILE A 7 -24.34 -24.49 14.94
C ILE A 7 -23.24 -25.54 15.05
N ALA A 8 -23.53 -26.78 14.65
CA ALA A 8 -22.53 -27.84 14.59
C ALA A 8 -21.53 -27.55 13.45
N ILE A 9 -20.24 -27.53 13.76
CA ILE A 9 -19.18 -27.27 12.79
C ILE A 9 -18.92 -28.55 12.00
N THR A 10 -19.21 -28.54 10.70
CA THR A 10 -18.93 -29.65 9.78
C THR A 10 -17.70 -29.34 8.92
N PRO A 11 -17.06 -30.35 8.29
CA PRO A 11 -15.97 -30.12 7.34
C PRO A 11 -16.33 -29.16 6.20
N ASP A 12 -17.59 -29.13 5.77
CA ASP A 12 -18.06 -28.22 4.72
C ASP A 12 -18.15 -26.78 5.23
N ILE A 13 -18.60 -26.57 6.48
CA ILE A 13 -18.61 -25.25 7.12
C ILE A 13 -17.17 -24.73 7.29
N VAL A 14 -16.23 -25.59 7.68
CA VAL A 14 -14.80 -25.21 7.81
C VAL A 14 -14.25 -24.71 6.48
N ARG A 15 -14.51 -25.44 5.38
CA ARG A 15 -14.07 -25.02 4.04
C ARG A 15 -14.74 -23.74 3.56
N GLN A 16 -16.03 -23.54 3.87
CA GLN A 16 -16.74 -22.29 3.58
C GLN A 16 -16.13 -21.08 4.30
N HIS A 17 -15.45 -21.31 5.43
CA HIS A 17 -14.70 -20.29 6.16
C HIS A 17 -13.27 -20.10 5.63
N GLY A 18 -12.88 -20.74 4.52
CA GLY A 18 -11.55 -20.59 3.93
C GLY A 18 -10.42 -21.23 4.73
N LEU A 19 -10.74 -22.08 5.71
CA LEU A 19 -9.76 -22.89 6.45
C LEU A 19 -9.63 -24.27 5.81
N THR A 20 -8.40 -24.77 5.78
CA THR A 20 -8.15 -26.19 5.48
C THR A 20 -8.52 -27.06 6.69
N LEU A 21 -8.80 -28.34 6.45
CA LEU A 21 -9.07 -29.28 7.54
C LEU A 21 -7.85 -29.50 8.44
N GLU A 22 -6.64 -29.32 7.89
CA GLU A 22 -5.39 -29.36 8.65
C GLU A 22 -5.26 -28.17 9.60
N GLU A 23 -5.54 -26.94 9.11
CA GLU A 23 -5.56 -25.75 9.96
C GLU A 23 -6.61 -25.87 11.05
N PHE A 24 -7.83 -26.34 10.72
CA PHE A 24 -8.88 -26.55 11.70
C PHE A 24 -8.49 -27.55 12.78
N GLY A 25 -7.98 -28.73 12.39
CA GLY A 25 -7.52 -29.73 13.37
C GLY A 25 -6.40 -29.20 14.25
N ARG A 26 -5.45 -28.45 13.68
CA ARG A 26 -4.39 -27.78 14.44
C ARG A 26 -4.95 -26.78 15.45
N ILE A 27 -5.96 -25.99 15.07
CA ILE A 27 -6.58 -25.03 15.99
C ILE A 27 -7.18 -25.77 17.20
N GLU A 28 -7.93 -26.84 16.98
CA GLU A 28 -8.52 -27.62 18.06
C GLU A 28 -7.45 -28.29 18.95
N ASP A 29 -6.39 -28.83 18.35
CA ASP A 29 -5.25 -29.41 19.07
C ASP A 29 -4.54 -28.38 19.96
N LEU A 30 -4.31 -27.17 19.45
CA LEU A 30 -3.67 -26.09 20.19
C LEU A 30 -4.58 -25.51 21.27
N LEU A 31 -5.88 -25.44 21.01
CA LEU A 31 -6.87 -24.93 21.95
C LEU A 31 -7.22 -25.94 23.05
N GLY A 32 -7.09 -27.24 22.76
CA GLY A 32 -7.42 -28.34 23.67
C GLY A 32 -8.93 -28.57 23.87
N ARG A 33 -9.77 -28.00 23.00
CA ARG A 33 -11.22 -28.16 22.97
C ARG A 33 -11.79 -27.81 21.59
N GLU A 34 -13.03 -28.20 21.36
CA GLU A 34 -13.78 -27.82 20.16
C GLU A 34 -14.06 -26.31 20.12
N LEU A 35 -14.06 -25.75 18.90
CA LEU A 35 -14.46 -24.38 18.63
C LEU A 35 -15.98 -24.24 18.65
N ASN A 36 -16.48 -23.06 19.06
CA ASN A 36 -17.83 -22.66 18.70
C ASN A 36 -17.86 -21.90 17.36
N PHE A 37 -19.05 -21.69 16.80
CA PHE A 37 -19.20 -21.05 15.49
C PHE A 37 -18.61 -19.63 15.40
N THR A 38 -18.72 -18.83 16.47
CA THR A 38 -18.11 -17.49 16.53
C THR A 38 -16.59 -17.56 16.57
N GLU A 39 -16.04 -18.50 17.32
CA GLU A 39 -14.58 -18.73 17.38
C GLU A 39 -14.03 -19.25 16.05
N LEU A 40 -14.76 -20.12 15.35
CA LEU A 40 -14.42 -20.50 13.97
C LEU A 40 -14.35 -19.28 13.06
N GLY A 41 -15.32 -18.37 13.16
CA GLY A 41 -15.33 -17.09 12.47
C GLY A 41 -14.06 -16.27 12.74
N ILE A 42 -13.66 -16.14 14.00
CA ILE A 42 -12.44 -15.43 14.41
C ILE A 42 -11.20 -16.06 13.78
N PHE A 43 -11.02 -17.38 13.89
CA PHE A 43 -9.86 -18.04 13.29
C PHE A 43 -9.86 -17.95 11.77
N SER A 44 -11.04 -18.02 11.13
CA SER A 44 -11.18 -17.95 9.68
C SER A 44 -10.61 -16.67 9.08
N VAL A 45 -10.79 -15.55 9.78
CA VAL A 45 -10.29 -14.25 9.35
C VAL A 45 -8.87 -14.02 9.83
N MET A 46 -8.54 -14.35 11.08
CA MET A 46 -7.21 -14.08 11.65
C MET A 46 -6.12 -14.95 11.01
N TRP A 47 -6.46 -16.18 10.58
CA TRP A 47 -5.55 -17.08 9.87
C TRP A 47 -5.73 -17.06 8.34
N SER A 48 -6.53 -16.12 7.82
CA SER A 48 -6.60 -15.84 6.39
C SER A 48 -5.23 -15.39 5.86
N GLU A 49 -5.00 -15.50 4.55
CA GLU A 49 -3.75 -15.00 3.95
C GLU A 49 -3.58 -13.51 4.18
N HIS A 50 -4.67 -12.75 4.09
CA HIS A 50 -4.70 -11.29 4.25
C HIS A 50 -4.21 -10.83 5.64
N CYS A 51 -4.64 -11.49 6.72
CA CYS A 51 -4.22 -11.09 8.08
C CYS A 51 -2.94 -11.78 8.54
N SER A 52 -2.77 -13.07 8.22
CA SER A 52 -1.63 -13.85 8.74
C SER A 52 -0.38 -13.76 7.88
N TYR A 53 -0.47 -13.38 6.61
CA TYR A 53 0.66 -13.40 5.69
C TYR A 53 1.34 -14.78 5.64
N LYS A 54 0.61 -15.87 5.92
CA LYS A 54 1.17 -17.21 6.15
C LYS A 54 2.07 -17.71 5.02
N SER A 55 1.84 -17.29 3.78
CA SER A 55 2.65 -17.67 2.62
C SER A 55 3.86 -16.76 2.38
N SER A 56 3.81 -15.52 2.86
CA SER A 56 4.79 -14.47 2.55
C SER A 56 5.73 -14.15 3.71
N ARG A 57 5.28 -14.31 4.96
CA ARG A 57 5.98 -13.95 6.21
C ARG A 57 7.42 -14.47 6.26
N TYR A 58 7.65 -15.73 5.86
CA TYR A 58 8.99 -16.32 5.76
C TYR A 58 9.97 -15.49 4.92
N TYR A 59 9.51 -14.97 3.77
CA TYR A 59 10.34 -14.23 2.83
C TYR A 59 10.50 -12.76 3.26
N LEU A 60 9.43 -12.15 3.79
CA LEU A 60 9.44 -10.76 4.25
C LEU A 60 10.49 -10.52 5.36
N LYS A 61 10.73 -11.51 6.23
CA LYS A 61 11.79 -11.48 7.26
C LYS A 61 13.21 -11.25 6.70
N LYS A 62 13.43 -11.43 5.38
CA LYS A 62 14.74 -11.24 4.73
C LYS A 62 15.01 -9.79 4.31
N LEU A 63 13.98 -8.94 4.30
CA LEU A 63 14.09 -7.53 3.93
C LEU A 63 14.87 -6.74 4.98
N PRO A 64 15.65 -5.71 4.59
CA PRO A 64 16.32 -4.84 5.55
C PRO A 64 15.31 -3.89 6.20
N THR A 65 14.98 -4.09 7.48
CA THR A 65 13.97 -3.31 8.19
C THR A 65 14.53 -2.32 9.23
N THR A 66 15.85 -2.29 9.37
CA THR A 66 16.54 -1.44 10.34
C THR A 66 17.40 -0.42 9.62
N GLY A 67 17.54 0.77 10.20
CA GLY A 67 18.34 1.85 9.66
C GLY A 67 18.46 2.99 10.67
N PRO A 68 19.40 3.94 10.46
CA PRO A 68 19.72 4.97 11.45
C PRO A 68 18.55 5.93 11.73
N ARG A 69 17.63 6.09 10.77
CA ARG A 69 16.45 6.95 10.89
C ARG A 69 15.20 6.20 11.32
N VAL A 70 15.21 4.86 11.41
CA VAL A 70 13.99 4.10 11.70
C VAL A 70 13.64 4.24 13.18
N LEU A 71 12.50 4.88 13.48
CA LEU A 71 11.94 4.94 14.83
C LEU A 71 10.99 3.77 15.09
N GLN A 72 10.25 3.35 14.06
CA GLN A 72 9.37 2.19 14.08
C GLN A 72 9.43 1.50 12.72
N GLY A 73 9.82 0.23 12.71
CA GLY A 73 9.79 -0.62 11.52
C GLY A 73 8.49 -1.43 11.42
N PRO A 74 8.46 -2.51 10.62
CA PRO A 74 7.29 -3.36 10.48
C PRO A 74 6.82 -3.97 11.81
N GLY A 75 5.50 -4.05 12.02
CA GLY A 75 4.87 -4.61 13.22
C GLY A 75 3.77 -3.72 13.82
N GLU A 76 3.77 -2.44 13.47
CA GLU A 76 2.68 -1.49 13.70
C GLU A 76 1.97 -1.16 12.39
N ASN A 77 0.90 -0.37 12.46
CA ASN A 77 0.05 -0.07 11.29
C ASN A 77 0.80 0.68 10.18
N ALA A 78 1.90 1.39 10.46
CA ALA A 78 2.77 2.00 9.45
C ALA A 78 4.21 2.18 9.95
N GLY A 79 5.12 2.50 9.03
CA GLY A 79 6.54 2.72 9.34
C GLY A 79 6.82 4.17 9.74
N VAL A 80 7.76 4.39 10.65
CA VAL A 80 8.13 5.72 11.15
C VAL A 80 9.63 5.97 11.00
N VAL A 81 9.98 7.09 10.36
CA VAL A 81 11.37 7.54 10.17
C VAL A 81 11.60 8.95 10.73
N ASP A 82 12.73 9.15 11.40
CA ASP A 82 13.19 10.44 11.88
C ASP A 82 13.71 11.30 10.72
N ILE A 83 13.14 12.50 10.60
CA ILE A 83 13.55 13.51 9.62
C ILE A 83 14.33 14.66 10.29
N GLY A 84 14.68 14.50 11.57
CA GLY A 84 15.38 15.48 12.40
C GLY A 84 14.47 16.61 12.90
N ASP A 85 15.04 17.53 13.68
CA ASP A 85 14.33 18.65 14.34
C ASP A 85 13.17 18.22 15.25
N GLY A 86 13.20 16.98 15.77
CA GLY A 86 12.13 16.43 16.59
C GLY A 86 10.86 16.08 15.80
N ILE A 87 10.97 15.89 14.49
CA ILE A 87 9.87 15.53 13.59
C ILE A 87 10.14 14.16 12.98
N ALA A 88 9.09 13.34 12.89
CA ALA A 88 9.12 12.07 12.20
C ALA A 88 8.09 12.03 11.05
N ALA A 89 8.42 11.27 10.02
CA ALA A 89 7.55 10.93 8.91
C ALA A 89 6.98 9.52 9.11
N VAL A 90 5.67 9.39 8.94
CA VAL A 90 4.94 8.13 9.06
C VAL A 90 4.34 7.79 7.71
N PHE A 91 4.61 6.61 7.18
CA PHE A 91 4.10 6.24 5.86
C PHE A 91 3.90 4.75 5.67
N LYS A 92 2.99 4.40 4.76
CA LYS A 92 2.67 3.05 4.31
C LYS A 92 2.01 3.10 2.94
N ILE A 93 2.03 1.97 2.24
CA ILE A 93 1.23 1.71 1.05
C ILE A 93 0.40 0.43 1.28
N GLU A 94 -0.86 0.46 0.89
CA GLU A 94 -1.78 -0.68 0.94
C GLU A 94 -2.42 -0.94 -0.42
N SER A 95 -3.07 -2.10 -0.58
CA SER A 95 -3.83 -2.49 -1.77
C SER A 95 -5.31 -2.67 -1.46
N HIS A 96 -6.18 -2.34 -2.41
CA HIS A 96 -7.61 -2.61 -2.32
C HIS A 96 -8.16 -3.22 -3.63
N ASN A 97 -7.43 -4.21 -4.17
CA ASN A 97 -7.57 -4.77 -5.51
C ASN A 97 -8.94 -5.42 -5.76
N HIS A 98 -9.25 -6.50 -5.04
CA HIS A 98 -10.47 -7.28 -5.32
C HIS A 98 -11.76 -6.46 -5.21
N PRO A 99 -11.97 -5.65 -4.15
CA PRO A 99 -13.18 -4.84 -4.06
C PRO A 99 -13.25 -3.78 -5.15
N SER A 100 -12.11 -3.21 -5.57
CA SER A 100 -12.06 -2.23 -6.66
C SER A 100 -12.35 -2.86 -8.03
N PHE A 101 -12.09 -4.15 -8.24
CA PHE A 101 -12.47 -4.82 -9.48
C PHE A 101 -13.98 -5.04 -9.59
N ILE A 102 -14.65 -5.29 -8.45
CA ILE A 102 -16.10 -5.53 -8.38
C ILE A 102 -16.88 -4.20 -8.37
N GLU A 103 -16.52 -3.28 -7.47
CA GLU A 103 -17.13 -1.97 -7.29
C GLU A 103 -16.02 -0.91 -7.26
N PRO A 104 -15.62 -0.34 -8.41
CA PRO A 104 -14.39 0.43 -8.52
C PRO A 104 -14.41 1.74 -7.74
N ARG A 105 -15.57 2.38 -7.60
CA ARG A 105 -15.67 3.64 -6.88
C ARG A 105 -15.52 3.43 -5.39
N GLN A 106 -16.31 2.51 -4.85
CA GLN A 106 -16.34 2.28 -3.42
C GLN A 106 -15.09 1.53 -2.95
N GLY A 107 -14.64 0.52 -3.68
CA GLY A 107 -13.41 -0.20 -3.36
C GLY A 107 -12.17 0.71 -3.30
N ALA A 108 -12.05 1.65 -4.24
CA ALA A 108 -10.94 2.60 -4.22
C ALA A 108 -11.08 3.64 -3.09
N ALA A 109 -12.30 4.11 -2.83
CA ALA A 109 -12.58 5.05 -1.76
C ALA A 109 -12.27 4.47 -0.37
N THR A 110 -12.69 3.24 -0.08
CA THR A 110 -12.37 2.55 1.18
C THR A 110 -10.87 2.22 1.28
N GLY A 111 -10.19 1.99 0.16
CA GLY A 111 -8.72 1.91 0.11
C GLY A 111 -8.03 3.19 0.59
N VAL A 112 -8.53 4.37 0.20
CA VAL A 112 -8.04 5.65 0.73
C VAL A 112 -8.37 5.80 2.22
N GLY A 113 -9.59 5.45 2.64
CA GLY A 113 -9.97 5.50 4.06
C GLY A 113 -9.07 4.63 4.95
N GLY A 114 -8.83 3.38 4.54
CA GLY A 114 -7.97 2.43 5.25
C GLY A 114 -6.56 2.97 5.47
N ILE A 115 -5.87 3.38 4.40
CA ILE A 115 -4.50 3.88 4.52
C ILE A 115 -4.42 5.17 5.35
N LEU A 116 -5.45 6.02 5.33
CA LEU A 116 -5.48 7.20 6.21
C LEU A 116 -5.50 6.75 7.68
N ARG A 117 -6.32 5.76 8.03
CA ARG A 117 -6.42 5.23 9.41
C ARG A 117 -5.11 4.65 9.92
N ASP A 118 -4.39 3.90 9.10
CA ASP A 118 -3.06 3.40 9.47
C ASP A 118 -2.12 4.52 9.95
N ILE A 119 -2.12 5.64 9.23
CA ILE A 119 -1.19 6.75 9.49
C ILE A 119 -1.60 7.54 10.73
N PHE A 120 -2.88 7.91 10.88
CA PHE A 120 -3.28 8.73 12.03
C PHE A 120 -3.41 7.94 13.32
N THR A 121 -3.52 6.61 13.28
CA THR A 121 -3.47 5.76 14.48
C THR A 121 -2.14 5.90 15.22
N LEU A 122 -1.05 6.13 14.50
CA LEU A 122 0.26 6.45 15.09
C LEU A 122 0.37 7.91 15.56
N GLY A 123 -0.66 8.73 15.30
CA GLY A 123 -0.76 10.16 15.62
C GLY A 123 -0.20 11.12 14.59
N ALA A 124 0.10 10.61 13.40
CA ALA A 124 0.60 11.43 12.32
C ALA A 124 -0.54 12.15 11.60
N ARG A 125 -0.35 13.45 11.36
CA ARG A 125 -1.26 14.23 10.54
C ARG A 125 -0.86 14.07 9.08
N HIS A 126 -1.77 13.55 8.26
CA HIS A 126 -1.53 13.33 6.83
C HIS A 126 -1.16 14.63 6.12
N ILE A 127 -0.23 14.51 5.17
CA ILE A 127 0.21 15.59 4.31
C ILE A 127 0.16 15.23 2.82
N ALA A 128 0.11 13.94 2.47
CA ALA A 128 0.11 13.47 1.08
C ALA A 128 -0.51 12.08 0.93
N LEU A 129 -1.15 11.88 -0.22
CA LEU A 129 -1.52 10.59 -0.80
C LEU A 129 -0.79 10.41 -2.14
N MET A 130 -0.50 9.15 -2.50
CA MET A 130 -0.10 8.76 -3.86
C MET A 130 -0.77 7.43 -4.23
N ASN A 131 -0.87 7.13 -5.52
CA ASN A 131 -1.49 5.88 -5.97
C ASN A 131 -0.58 5.11 -6.92
N SER A 132 -0.60 3.78 -6.85
CA SER A 132 -0.08 2.91 -7.90
C SER A 132 -1.23 2.10 -8.46
N LEU A 133 -1.60 2.40 -9.71
CA LEU A 133 -2.77 1.85 -10.37
C LEU A 133 -2.35 0.97 -11.55
N ARG A 134 -2.98 -0.20 -11.71
CA ARG A 134 -2.78 -1.09 -12.86
C ARG A 134 -4.14 -1.48 -13.42
N PHE A 135 -4.35 -1.23 -14.71
CA PHE A 135 -5.58 -1.55 -15.41
C PHE A 135 -5.33 -2.45 -16.62
N GLY A 136 -6.41 -3.08 -17.09
CA GLY A 136 -6.43 -3.85 -18.33
C GLY A 136 -6.04 -3.03 -19.57
N ALA A 137 -6.02 -3.68 -20.73
CA ALA A 137 -5.80 -3.02 -22.00
C ALA A 137 -6.80 -1.87 -22.22
N SER A 138 -6.35 -0.78 -22.84
CA SER A 138 -7.16 0.45 -23.00
C SER A 138 -8.41 0.27 -23.86
N ASP A 139 -8.41 -0.72 -24.75
CA ASP A 139 -9.52 -1.09 -25.62
C ASP A 139 -10.43 -2.18 -25.02
N HIS A 140 -10.06 -2.76 -23.87
CA HIS A 140 -10.89 -3.76 -23.20
C HIS A 140 -12.20 -3.13 -22.66
N PRO A 141 -13.38 -3.74 -22.88
CA PRO A 141 -14.67 -3.09 -22.61
C PRO A 141 -14.87 -2.64 -21.16
N ARG A 142 -14.28 -3.37 -20.20
CA ARG A 142 -14.42 -3.09 -18.75
C ARG A 142 -13.44 -2.00 -18.27
N THR A 143 -12.31 -1.79 -18.96
CA THR A 143 -11.22 -0.92 -18.49
C THR A 143 -11.69 0.50 -18.21
N ARG A 144 -12.49 1.08 -19.12
CA ARG A 144 -13.00 2.45 -18.95
C ARG A 144 -13.90 2.60 -17.71
N PHE A 145 -14.73 1.61 -17.42
CA PHE A 145 -15.59 1.61 -16.22
C PHE A 145 -14.75 1.56 -14.95
N LEU A 146 -13.73 0.69 -14.91
CA LEU A 146 -12.85 0.52 -13.76
C LEU A 146 -12.00 1.77 -13.51
N VAL A 147 -11.37 2.31 -14.55
CA VAL A 147 -10.56 3.53 -14.47
C VAL A 147 -11.38 4.70 -13.91
N ASN A 148 -12.56 4.95 -14.49
CA ASN A 148 -13.41 6.07 -14.06
C ASN A 148 -13.87 5.90 -12.61
N GLY A 149 -14.30 4.69 -12.24
CA GLY A 149 -14.74 4.42 -10.88
C GLY A 149 -13.62 4.60 -9.86
N VAL A 150 -12.45 4.00 -10.10
CA VAL A 150 -11.29 4.08 -9.19
C VAL A 150 -10.83 5.53 -9.03
N VAL A 151 -10.67 6.27 -10.13
CA VAL A 151 -10.24 7.67 -10.08
C VAL A 151 -11.27 8.54 -9.35
N GLU A 152 -12.57 8.34 -9.60
CA GLU A 152 -13.64 9.05 -8.88
C GLU A 152 -13.64 8.72 -7.39
N GLY A 153 -13.47 7.44 -7.02
CA GLY A 153 -13.42 6.99 -5.63
C GLY A 153 -12.28 7.63 -4.84
N ILE A 154 -11.06 7.58 -5.40
CA ILE A 154 -9.87 8.20 -4.80
C ILE A 154 -10.05 9.71 -4.67
N SER A 155 -10.51 10.37 -5.74
CA SER A 155 -10.77 11.81 -5.77
C SER A 155 -11.76 12.19 -4.68
N ASN A 156 -12.91 11.52 -4.63
CA ASN A 156 -13.98 11.85 -3.69
C ASN A 156 -13.49 11.75 -2.25
N TYR A 157 -12.82 10.65 -1.88
CA TYR A 157 -12.41 10.42 -0.51
C TYR A 157 -11.27 11.35 -0.07
N GLY A 158 -10.20 11.49 -0.87
CA GLY A 158 -9.07 12.37 -0.57
C GLY A 158 -9.48 13.84 -0.49
N ASN A 159 -10.31 14.30 -1.44
CA ASN A 159 -10.77 15.69 -1.47
C ASN A 159 -11.68 16.02 -0.27
N CYS A 160 -12.62 15.13 0.08
CA CYS A 160 -13.54 15.33 1.21
C CYS A 160 -12.81 15.30 2.57
N THR A 161 -11.81 14.43 2.73
CA THR A 161 -10.98 14.39 3.96
C THR A 161 -9.95 15.53 4.03
N GLY A 162 -9.73 16.23 2.91
CA GLY A 162 -8.77 17.33 2.81
C GLY A 162 -7.32 16.85 2.92
N VAL A 163 -7.02 15.71 2.29
CA VAL A 163 -5.67 15.17 2.15
C VAL A 163 -5.30 15.15 0.66
N PRO A 164 -4.24 15.87 0.24
CA PRO A 164 -3.95 16.03 -1.17
C PRO A 164 -3.33 14.75 -1.76
N THR A 165 -3.78 14.37 -2.95
CA THR A 165 -3.12 13.32 -3.76
C THR A 165 -2.11 13.99 -4.68
N VAL A 166 -0.83 13.79 -4.40
CA VAL A 166 0.26 14.60 -4.96
C VAL A 166 1.04 13.92 -6.09
N GLY A 167 0.76 12.65 -6.36
CA GLY A 167 1.41 11.91 -7.43
C GLY A 167 1.01 10.44 -7.45
N GLY A 168 1.75 9.65 -8.21
CA GLY A 168 1.50 8.23 -8.38
C GLY A 168 1.87 7.76 -9.79
N GLU A 169 1.57 6.51 -10.07
CA GLU A 169 1.80 5.86 -11.35
C GLU A 169 0.54 5.12 -11.83
N ILE A 170 0.38 4.99 -13.14
CA ILE A 170 -0.72 4.25 -13.75
C ILE A 170 -0.21 3.51 -14.99
N TYR A 171 -0.47 2.22 -15.05
CA TYR A 171 -0.14 1.37 -16.20
C TYR A 171 -1.36 0.63 -16.74
N PHE A 172 -1.30 0.33 -18.02
CA PHE A 172 -2.28 -0.41 -18.79
C PHE A 172 -1.59 -1.60 -19.46
N ASP A 173 -2.06 -2.80 -19.14
CA ASP A 173 -1.60 -4.04 -19.79
C ASP A 173 -2.70 -5.11 -19.74
N SER A 174 -2.76 -5.98 -20.75
CA SER A 174 -3.80 -7.00 -20.87
C SER A 174 -3.78 -8.03 -19.75
N CYS A 175 -2.64 -8.23 -19.08
CA CYS A 175 -2.55 -9.13 -17.92
C CYS A 175 -3.43 -8.68 -16.73
N TYR A 176 -3.87 -7.42 -16.72
CA TYR A 176 -4.78 -6.87 -15.71
C TYR A 176 -6.25 -6.81 -16.17
N ASN A 177 -6.61 -7.42 -17.30
CA ASN A 177 -7.99 -7.44 -17.79
C ASN A 177 -8.95 -8.12 -16.79
N GLY A 178 -8.50 -9.18 -16.14
CA GLY A 178 -9.26 -9.94 -15.14
C GLY A 178 -9.05 -9.49 -13.70
N ASN A 179 -8.01 -8.68 -13.41
CA ASN A 179 -7.64 -8.22 -12.08
C ASN A 179 -6.93 -6.86 -12.19
N ILE A 180 -7.53 -5.81 -11.62
CA ILE A 180 -6.87 -4.49 -11.52
C ILE A 180 -6.11 -4.38 -10.21
N LEU A 181 -5.10 -3.52 -10.17
CA LEU A 181 -4.42 -3.17 -8.92
C LEU A 181 -4.72 -1.72 -8.54
N VAL A 182 -5.09 -1.54 -7.28
CA VAL A 182 -5.38 -0.22 -6.69
C VAL A 182 -4.62 -0.13 -5.38
N ASN A 183 -3.41 0.41 -5.45
CA ASN A 183 -2.57 0.62 -4.29
C ASN A 183 -2.57 2.09 -3.90
N VAL A 184 -2.73 2.38 -2.62
CA VAL A 184 -2.80 3.74 -2.07
C VAL A 184 -1.72 3.90 -1.01
N PHE A 185 -0.87 4.90 -1.21
CA PHE A 185 0.18 5.33 -0.30
C PHE A 185 -0.29 6.55 0.48
N CYS A 186 0.06 6.63 1.76
CA CYS A 186 -0.12 7.83 2.56
C CYS A 186 1.13 8.19 3.36
N LEU A 187 1.36 9.49 3.52
CA LEU A 187 2.39 10.07 4.37
C LEU A 187 1.78 11.08 5.34
N GLY A 188 2.15 10.97 6.61
CA GLY A 188 1.88 11.93 7.66
C GLY A 188 3.14 12.39 8.40
N LEU A 189 2.99 13.48 9.15
CA LEU A 189 4.04 14.02 10.02
C LEU A 189 3.59 14.05 11.47
N ILE A 190 4.54 13.80 12.37
CA ILE A 190 4.31 13.78 13.82
C ILE A 190 5.56 14.28 14.57
N PRO A 191 5.43 14.87 15.78
CA PRO A 191 6.56 15.00 16.69
C PRO A 191 7.16 13.62 17.01
N SER A 192 8.49 13.50 16.98
CA SER A 192 9.19 12.22 17.15
C SER A 192 8.99 11.58 18.53
N ASP A 193 8.61 12.37 19.54
CA ASP A 193 8.35 11.94 20.92
C ASP A 193 6.88 11.63 21.20
N LYS A 194 5.99 11.74 20.20
CA LYS A 194 4.54 11.53 20.33
C LYS A 194 4.00 10.40 19.45
N ILE A 195 4.79 9.36 19.23
CA ILE A 195 4.35 8.18 18.46
C ILE A 195 3.43 7.33 19.34
N PHE A 196 2.20 7.13 18.90
CA PHE A 196 1.21 6.28 19.56
C PHE A 196 1.28 4.85 19.01
N LEU A 197 1.08 3.86 19.87
CA LEU A 197 1.13 2.44 19.51
C LEU A 197 -0.20 1.76 19.85
N GLY A 198 -0.53 0.68 19.14
CA GLY A 198 -1.74 -0.11 19.39
C GLY A 198 -1.58 -1.07 20.57
N ASN A 199 -1.34 -0.58 21.78
CA ASN A 199 -1.08 -1.40 22.97
C ASN A 199 -2.23 -1.35 23.99
N ALA A 200 -2.76 -2.52 24.38
CA ALA A 200 -3.73 -2.63 25.48
C ALA A 200 -3.04 -2.92 26.82
N SER A 201 -2.36 -1.92 27.39
CA SER A 201 -1.65 -2.07 28.67
C SER A 201 -2.40 -1.47 29.87
N GLY A 202 -2.02 -1.89 31.08
CA GLY A 202 -2.59 -1.42 32.34
C GLY A 202 -3.91 -2.12 32.71
N VAL A 203 -3.82 -3.11 33.59
CA VAL A 203 -4.97 -3.91 34.04
C VAL A 203 -6.06 -3.02 34.63
N GLY A 204 -7.30 -3.22 34.17
CA GLY A 204 -8.48 -2.45 34.56
C GLY A 204 -8.62 -1.12 33.82
N ASN A 205 -7.75 -0.80 32.86
CA ASN A 205 -7.99 0.32 31.96
C ASN A 205 -9.19 0.02 31.04
N PRO A 206 -10.10 0.98 30.85
CA PRO A 206 -11.23 0.86 29.94
C PRO A 206 -10.78 0.75 28.49
N VAL A 207 -11.48 -0.10 27.73
CA VAL A 207 -11.43 -0.19 26.28
C VAL A 207 -12.67 0.52 25.72
N ILE A 208 -12.45 1.54 24.89
CA ILE A 208 -13.50 2.41 24.36
C ILE A 208 -13.54 2.28 22.85
N TYR A 209 -14.73 1.98 22.34
CA TYR A 209 -15.05 2.07 20.93
C TYR A 209 -15.45 3.50 20.59
N PHE A 210 -15.02 4.01 19.45
CA PHE A 210 -15.56 5.26 18.91
C PHE A 210 -15.53 5.30 17.38
N GLY A 211 -16.37 6.14 16.78
CA GLY A 211 -16.52 6.29 15.33
C GLY A 211 -17.91 5.89 14.83
N SER A 212 -18.01 5.42 13.60
CA SER A 212 -19.26 4.97 12.98
C SER A 212 -19.87 3.76 13.71
N LYS A 213 -21.18 3.55 13.60
CA LYS A 213 -21.86 2.37 14.19
C LYS A 213 -21.57 1.09 13.41
N THR A 214 -21.42 -0.03 14.14
CA THR A 214 -21.19 -1.36 13.57
C THR A 214 -22.45 -1.89 12.89
N GLY A 215 -22.37 -2.27 11.61
CA GLY A 215 -23.45 -2.87 10.81
C GLY A 215 -23.02 -4.19 10.16
N ARG A 216 -23.87 -4.79 9.32
CA ARG A 216 -23.57 -6.05 8.60
C ARG A 216 -22.72 -5.83 7.34
N ASP A 217 -21.64 -5.06 7.48
CA ASP A 217 -20.79 -4.68 6.36
C ASP A 217 -19.58 -5.61 6.27
N GLY A 218 -19.29 -6.12 5.08
CA GLY A 218 -18.04 -6.83 4.79
C GLY A 218 -17.77 -8.08 5.63
N ILE A 219 -18.78 -8.71 6.23
CA ILE A 219 -18.62 -9.97 6.94
C ILE A 219 -18.15 -11.00 5.91
N HIS A 220 -16.91 -11.49 6.05
CA HIS A 220 -16.12 -12.31 5.10
C HIS A 220 -15.25 -11.56 4.05
N GLY A 221 -15.03 -10.25 4.19
CA GLY A 221 -14.20 -9.45 3.29
C GLY A 221 -12.75 -9.94 3.20
N ALA A 222 -12.08 -10.13 4.34
CA ALA A 222 -10.71 -10.66 4.40
C ALA A 222 -10.56 -12.05 3.75
N SER A 223 -11.54 -12.93 3.92
CA SER A 223 -11.57 -14.26 3.29
C SER A 223 -11.75 -14.15 1.77
N MET A 224 -12.59 -13.20 1.32
CA MET A 224 -12.78 -12.94 -0.12
C MET A 224 -11.49 -12.44 -0.79
N ALA A 225 -10.73 -11.55 -0.14
CA ALA A 225 -9.44 -11.07 -0.62
C ALA A 225 -8.34 -12.17 -0.65
N SER A 226 -8.61 -13.32 -0.04
CA SER A 226 -7.72 -14.49 -0.02
C SER A 226 -8.16 -15.59 -1.01
N SER A 227 -8.98 -15.24 -2.01
CA SER A 227 -9.53 -16.18 -3.00
C SER A 227 -9.45 -15.62 -4.42
N GLU A 228 -9.37 -16.51 -5.42
CA GLU A 228 -9.38 -16.16 -6.84
C GLU A 228 -10.77 -15.70 -7.32
N PHE A 229 -10.81 -14.96 -8.43
CA PHE A 229 -12.06 -14.63 -9.09
C PHE A 229 -12.59 -15.76 -9.99
N ASP A 230 -13.91 -15.93 -9.96
CA ASP A 230 -14.68 -16.85 -10.77
C ASP A 230 -15.92 -16.18 -11.40
N GLU A 231 -16.69 -16.93 -12.19
CA GLU A 231 -17.91 -16.43 -12.86
C GLU A 231 -18.99 -15.90 -11.89
N SER A 232 -18.97 -16.34 -10.62
CA SER A 232 -19.95 -15.92 -9.59
C SER A 232 -19.53 -14.67 -8.82
N SER A 233 -18.33 -14.16 -9.06
CA SER A 233 -17.75 -13.10 -8.24
C SER A 233 -18.47 -11.75 -8.36
N GLU A 234 -19.24 -11.52 -9.43
CA GLU A 234 -20.10 -10.33 -9.55
C GLU A 234 -21.27 -10.34 -8.54
N GLU A 235 -21.71 -11.52 -8.10
CA GLU A 235 -22.77 -11.66 -7.10
C GLU A 235 -22.33 -11.17 -5.71
N LYS A 236 -21.01 -11.00 -5.50
CA LYS A 236 -20.41 -10.48 -4.28
C LYS A 236 -20.44 -8.94 -4.20
N ARG A 237 -20.90 -8.21 -5.22
CA ARG A 237 -20.97 -6.74 -5.21
C ARG A 237 -21.63 -6.12 -3.95
N PRO A 238 -22.71 -6.67 -3.37
CA PRO A 238 -23.32 -6.12 -2.15
C PRO A 238 -22.42 -6.16 -0.91
N THR A 239 -21.33 -6.93 -0.93
CA THR A 239 -20.37 -7.01 0.19
C THR A 239 -19.34 -5.89 0.15
N VAL A 240 -19.21 -5.18 -0.98
CA VAL A 240 -18.29 -4.03 -1.09
C VAL A 240 -18.87 -2.86 -0.30
N GLN A 241 -18.08 -2.41 0.67
CA GLN A 241 -18.47 -1.41 1.65
C GLN A 241 -18.49 -0.02 1.04
N VAL A 242 -19.28 0.87 1.63
CA VAL A 242 -19.33 2.28 1.25
C VAL A 242 -18.58 3.08 2.31
N GLY A 243 -17.55 3.80 1.91
CA GLY A 243 -16.81 4.67 2.82
C GLY A 243 -17.50 6.01 3.04
N ASP A 244 -17.37 6.58 4.24
CA ASP A 244 -17.86 7.92 4.58
C ASP A 244 -16.67 8.86 4.89
N PRO A 245 -16.17 9.61 3.89
CA PRO A 245 -15.03 10.49 4.09
C PRO A 245 -15.33 11.68 5.03
N PHE A 246 -16.60 12.01 5.28
CA PHE A 246 -16.95 13.06 6.23
C PHE A 246 -16.85 12.57 7.66
N ALA A 247 -17.33 11.34 7.93
CA ALA A 247 -17.13 10.68 9.22
C ALA A 247 -15.62 10.45 9.48
N GLU A 248 -14.87 10.01 8.49
CA GLU A 248 -13.41 9.85 8.58
C GLU A 248 -12.72 11.18 8.90
N LYS A 249 -13.19 12.29 8.33
CA LYS A 249 -12.64 13.61 8.65
C LYS A 249 -12.82 13.98 10.12
N LEU A 250 -13.98 13.69 10.70
CA LEU A 250 -14.25 13.90 12.13
C LEU A 250 -13.36 12.99 12.98
N LEU A 251 -13.22 11.72 12.57
CA LEU A 251 -12.38 10.72 13.23
C LEU A 251 -10.91 11.15 13.28
N ILE A 252 -10.37 11.67 12.17
CA ILE A 252 -9.01 12.22 12.09
C ILE A 252 -8.81 13.34 13.11
N GLU A 253 -9.72 14.32 13.17
CA GLU A 253 -9.55 15.46 14.07
C GLU A 253 -9.76 15.07 15.55
N ALA A 254 -10.68 14.14 15.83
CA ALA A 254 -10.87 13.58 17.16
C ALA A 254 -9.62 12.82 17.63
N CYS A 255 -9.03 11.96 16.81
CA CYS A 255 -7.81 11.22 17.15
C CYS A 255 -6.64 12.16 17.42
N LEU A 256 -6.44 13.18 16.57
CA LEU A 256 -5.35 14.14 16.72
C LEU A 256 -5.56 15.10 17.90
N GLU A 257 -6.80 15.30 18.38
CA GLU A 257 -7.06 15.98 19.65
C GLU A 257 -6.81 15.05 20.84
N LEU A 258 -7.34 13.82 20.79
CA LEU A 258 -7.17 12.78 21.79
C LEU A 258 -5.69 12.52 22.09
N MET A 259 -4.85 12.45 21.06
CA MET A 259 -3.41 12.22 21.16
C MET A 259 -2.59 13.40 21.71
N LYS A 260 -3.23 14.52 22.05
CA LYS A 260 -2.56 15.57 22.83
C LYS A 260 -2.61 15.28 24.33
N GLU A 261 -3.45 14.34 24.73
CA GLU A 261 -3.74 14.02 26.12
C GLU A 261 -2.81 12.91 26.64
N ASP A 262 -2.31 13.09 27.86
CA ASP A 262 -1.35 12.15 28.47
C ASP A 262 -2.01 10.87 29.04
N TRP A 263 -3.33 10.75 28.94
CA TRP A 263 -4.10 9.64 29.47
C TRP A 263 -4.48 8.56 28.43
N VAL A 264 -4.09 8.74 27.18
CA VAL A 264 -4.20 7.72 26.13
C VAL A 264 -3.10 6.68 26.35
N VAL A 265 -3.48 5.40 26.36
CA VAL A 265 -2.56 4.28 26.58
C VAL A 265 -2.21 3.58 25.26
N GLY A 266 -3.20 3.40 24.41
CA GLY A 266 -3.01 2.82 23.09
C GLY A 266 -4.27 2.99 22.25
N ILE A 267 -4.11 2.93 20.93
CA ILE A 267 -5.18 3.16 19.96
C ILE A 267 -4.94 2.29 18.74
N GLN A 268 -6.01 1.73 18.19
CA GLN A 268 -5.95 0.86 17.03
C GLN A 268 -7.13 1.15 16.12
N ASP A 269 -6.89 1.16 14.82
CA ASP A 269 -7.94 1.21 13.82
C ASP A 269 -8.66 -0.13 13.69
N MET A 270 -9.86 -0.09 13.11
CA MET A 270 -10.66 -1.28 12.85
C MET A 270 -10.87 -1.44 11.35
N GLY A 271 -9.94 -2.16 10.70
CA GLY A 271 -10.02 -2.55 9.29
C GLY A 271 -10.55 -3.97 9.09
N ALA A 272 -9.76 -4.80 8.40
CA ALA A 272 -10.07 -6.21 8.14
C ALA A 272 -10.33 -6.97 9.46
N ALA A 273 -11.38 -7.81 9.49
CA ALA A 273 -11.86 -8.49 10.68
C ALA A 273 -12.28 -7.59 11.87
N GLY A 274 -12.36 -6.26 11.68
CA GLY A 274 -12.99 -5.30 12.58
C GLY A 274 -12.59 -5.44 14.05
N LEU A 275 -13.61 -5.59 14.93
CA LEU A 275 -13.41 -5.70 16.38
C LEU A 275 -12.50 -6.87 16.76
N THR A 276 -12.54 -7.96 16.00
CA THR A 276 -11.73 -9.14 16.28
C THR A 276 -10.25 -8.80 16.17
N CYS A 277 -9.81 -8.34 15.00
CA CYS A 277 -8.40 -8.06 14.74
C CYS A 277 -7.83 -7.08 15.76
N SER A 278 -8.45 -5.90 15.85
CA SER A 278 -7.98 -4.82 16.71
C SER A 278 -7.88 -5.25 18.18
N THR A 279 -8.84 -6.03 18.69
CA THR A 279 -8.81 -6.49 20.09
C THR A 279 -7.69 -7.48 20.35
N PHE A 280 -7.54 -8.50 19.49
CA PHE A 280 -6.51 -9.53 19.67
C PHE A 280 -5.11 -8.97 19.44
N GLU A 281 -4.91 -8.10 18.45
CA GLU A 281 -3.63 -7.45 18.20
C GLU A 281 -3.21 -6.53 19.36
N MET A 282 -4.12 -5.67 19.85
CA MET A 282 -3.80 -4.78 20.96
C MET A 282 -3.43 -5.53 22.23
N ALA A 283 -4.15 -6.62 22.53
CA ALA A 283 -3.83 -7.52 23.63
C ALA A 283 -2.49 -8.23 23.42
N GLY A 284 -2.22 -8.70 22.20
CA GLY A 284 -1.01 -9.43 21.81
C GLY A 284 0.25 -8.59 21.98
N ARG A 285 0.25 -7.36 21.45
CA ARG A 285 1.41 -6.44 21.56
C ARG A 285 1.75 -6.09 23.01
N ALA A 286 0.75 -6.07 23.90
CA ALA A 286 0.94 -5.75 25.32
C ALA A 286 1.17 -6.99 26.21
N GLY A 287 0.97 -8.21 25.71
CA GLY A 287 1.01 -9.44 26.51
C GLY A 287 -0.10 -9.51 27.58
N THR A 288 -1.23 -8.85 27.34
CA THR A 288 -2.39 -8.74 28.24
C THR A 288 -3.61 -9.45 27.65
N GLY A 289 -4.74 -9.41 28.33
CA GLY A 289 -6.04 -9.81 27.78
C GLY A 289 -7.02 -8.67 27.74
N ILE A 290 -8.19 -8.92 27.16
CA ILE A 290 -9.30 -7.97 27.10
C ILE A 290 -10.61 -8.70 27.36
N ASP A 291 -11.43 -8.13 28.23
CA ASP A 291 -12.84 -8.51 28.38
C ASP A 291 -13.71 -7.50 27.62
N LEU A 292 -14.48 -7.95 26.64
CA LEU A 292 -15.41 -7.12 25.86
C LEU A 292 -16.86 -7.52 26.11
N GLU A 293 -17.75 -6.54 26.11
CA GLU A 293 -19.20 -6.71 26.19
C GLU A 293 -19.86 -6.15 24.92
N LEU A 294 -20.36 -7.06 24.08
CA LEU A 294 -20.95 -6.73 22.78
C LEU A 294 -22.22 -5.89 22.90
N SER A 295 -22.99 -6.05 23.98
CA SER A 295 -24.20 -5.25 24.19
C SER A 295 -23.93 -3.75 24.39
N LYS A 296 -22.66 -3.36 24.59
CA LYS A 296 -22.22 -1.96 24.70
C LYS A 296 -21.62 -1.40 23.40
N VAL A 297 -21.44 -2.23 22.38
CA VAL A 297 -20.92 -1.78 21.08
C VAL A 297 -22.01 -0.95 20.38
N PRO A 298 -21.69 0.26 19.88
CA PRO A 298 -22.63 1.03 19.06
C PRO A 298 -23.00 0.27 17.78
N MET A 299 -24.25 -0.16 17.66
CA MET A 299 -24.77 -0.93 16.52
C MET A 299 -25.70 -0.10 15.65
N ARG A 300 -25.59 -0.27 14.32
CA ARG A 300 -26.46 0.35 13.32
C ARG A 300 -27.75 -0.46 13.11
N GLU A 301 -27.64 -1.77 13.20
CA GLU A 301 -28.73 -2.71 12.95
C GLU A 301 -29.10 -3.48 14.21
N ALA A 302 -30.40 -3.66 14.46
CA ALA A 302 -30.88 -4.44 15.59
C ALA A 302 -30.70 -5.96 15.34
N GLY A 303 -30.48 -6.72 16.41
CA GLY A 303 -30.42 -8.18 16.37
C GLY A 303 -29.20 -8.73 15.63
N MET A 304 -28.11 -7.98 15.56
CA MET A 304 -26.82 -8.52 15.11
C MET A 304 -26.35 -9.60 16.09
N THR A 305 -25.88 -10.71 15.54
CA THR A 305 -25.31 -11.82 16.31
C THR A 305 -23.88 -11.48 16.78
N PRO A 306 -23.34 -12.22 17.77
CA PRO A 306 -21.93 -12.09 18.13
C PRO A 306 -20.98 -12.27 16.95
N TYR A 307 -21.27 -13.23 16.07
CA TYR A 307 -20.53 -13.50 14.84
C TYR A 307 -20.49 -12.27 13.93
N GLU A 308 -21.67 -11.72 13.60
CA GLU A 308 -21.79 -10.55 12.71
C GLU A 308 -21.13 -9.30 13.32
N THR A 309 -21.25 -9.11 14.64
CA THR A 309 -20.70 -7.94 15.33
C THR A 309 -19.17 -7.95 15.33
N LEU A 310 -18.57 -9.11 15.61
CA LEU A 310 -17.13 -9.27 15.74
C LEU A 310 -16.40 -9.24 14.40
N LEU A 311 -17.03 -9.74 13.35
CA LEU A 311 -16.44 -9.87 12.00
C LEU A 311 -16.92 -8.78 11.04
N SER A 312 -17.75 -7.85 11.50
CA SER A 312 -18.13 -6.67 10.74
C SER A 312 -16.91 -5.82 10.44
N GLU A 313 -16.78 -5.44 9.18
CA GLU A 313 -15.74 -4.56 8.64
C GLU A 313 -16.31 -3.16 8.30
N SER A 314 -17.38 -2.72 8.98
CA SER A 314 -17.89 -1.35 8.86
C SER A 314 -16.72 -0.33 8.98
N GLN A 315 -16.74 0.69 8.13
CA GLN A 315 -15.66 1.66 8.01
C GLN A 315 -15.69 2.74 9.11
N GLU A 316 -14.63 3.55 9.20
CA GLU A 316 -14.52 4.70 10.11
C GLU A 316 -14.70 4.38 11.61
N ARG A 317 -14.04 3.32 12.10
CA ARG A 317 -14.12 2.86 13.50
C ARG A 317 -12.74 2.69 14.12
N MET A 318 -12.67 2.93 15.43
CA MET A 318 -11.44 2.87 16.22
C MET A 318 -11.70 2.25 17.60
N LEU A 319 -10.65 1.67 18.17
CA LEU A 319 -10.57 1.29 19.58
C LEU A 319 -9.47 2.09 20.27
N VAL A 320 -9.76 2.58 21.48
CA VAL A 320 -8.77 3.24 22.34
C VAL A 320 -8.79 2.65 23.74
N VAL A 321 -7.60 2.50 24.32
CA VAL A 321 -7.40 2.21 25.74
C VAL A 321 -6.96 3.50 26.42
N VAL A 322 -7.67 3.89 27.48
CA VAL A 322 -7.38 5.10 28.25
C VAL A 322 -7.11 4.74 29.71
N ARG A 323 -6.42 5.61 30.44
CA ARG A 323 -6.19 5.39 31.88
C ARG A 323 -7.53 5.35 32.63
N LYS A 324 -7.68 4.38 33.51
CA LYS A 324 -8.87 4.24 34.37
C LYS A 324 -9.20 5.55 35.09
N GLY A 325 -10.47 5.94 35.06
CA GLY A 325 -10.95 7.21 35.62
C GLY A 325 -11.06 8.35 34.60
N MET A 326 -10.53 8.19 33.39
CA MET A 326 -10.58 9.17 32.30
C MET A 326 -11.69 8.87 31.26
N GLU A 327 -12.60 7.95 31.56
CA GLU A 327 -13.67 7.52 30.64
C GLU A 327 -14.57 8.70 30.27
N LYS A 328 -14.89 9.58 31.22
CA LYS A 328 -15.81 10.70 31.00
C LYS A 328 -15.20 11.74 30.08
N GLU A 329 -13.92 12.03 30.27
CA GLU A 329 -13.14 12.96 29.46
C GLU A 329 -13.02 12.45 28.03
N ALA A 330 -12.74 11.15 27.85
CA ALA A 330 -12.70 10.53 26.53
C ALA A 330 -14.06 10.59 25.82
N LEU A 331 -15.15 10.20 26.49
CA LEU A 331 -16.50 10.22 25.92
C LEU A 331 -16.94 11.66 25.57
N ALA A 332 -16.61 12.66 26.40
CA ALA A 332 -16.90 14.05 26.11
C ALA A 332 -16.13 14.59 24.89
N LEU A 333 -14.90 14.11 24.67
CA LEU A 333 -14.12 14.45 23.47
C LEU A 333 -14.79 13.88 22.22
N PHE A 334 -15.26 12.63 22.25
CA PHE A 334 -15.96 12.03 21.10
C PHE A 334 -17.31 12.69 20.81
N ASP A 335 -18.08 13.03 21.86
CA ASP A 335 -19.34 13.78 21.73
C ASP A 335 -19.12 15.17 21.09
N LYS A 336 -18.04 15.87 21.46
CA LYS A 336 -17.65 17.15 20.85
C LYS A 336 -17.47 17.05 19.32
N TRP A 337 -16.96 15.92 18.84
CA TRP A 337 -16.72 15.66 17.42
C TRP A 337 -17.88 14.95 16.73
N ASP A 338 -19.03 14.78 17.41
CA ASP A 338 -20.23 14.09 16.89
C ASP A 338 -19.95 12.63 16.49
N LEU A 339 -19.12 11.94 17.29
CA LEU A 339 -18.76 10.53 17.09
C LEU A 339 -19.47 9.65 18.12
N ASP A 340 -20.13 8.58 17.65
CA ASP A 340 -20.66 7.56 18.55
C ASP A 340 -19.51 6.91 19.33
N SER A 341 -19.74 6.63 20.61
CA SER A 341 -18.72 6.00 21.46
C SER A 341 -19.32 5.20 22.60
N GLY A 342 -18.54 4.25 23.13
CA GLY A 342 -18.96 3.41 24.25
C GLY A 342 -17.79 2.69 24.91
N VAL A 343 -17.83 2.60 26.25
CA VAL A 343 -16.89 1.75 27.00
C VAL A 343 -17.31 0.30 26.82
N VAL A 344 -16.65 -0.38 25.89
CA VAL A 344 -17.00 -1.74 25.46
C VAL A 344 -16.29 -2.82 26.25
N GLY A 345 -15.22 -2.49 26.99
CA GLY A 345 -14.48 -3.49 27.73
C GLY A 345 -13.44 -2.97 28.69
N GLU A 346 -12.59 -3.88 29.17
CA GLU A 346 -11.47 -3.58 30.06
C GLU A 346 -10.26 -4.49 29.79
N VAL A 347 -9.06 -3.95 30.01
CA VAL A 347 -7.81 -4.70 29.94
C VAL A 347 -7.68 -5.63 31.16
N THR A 348 -7.26 -6.87 30.92
CA THR A 348 -7.08 -7.89 31.96
C THR A 348 -5.63 -8.40 32.01
N ASP A 349 -5.28 -9.08 33.10
CA ASP A 349 -3.92 -9.57 33.38
C ASP A 349 -3.57 -10.87 32.65
N LYS A 350 -4.57 -11.67 32.28
CA LYS A 350 -4.38 -12.96 31.60
C LYS A 350 -4.37 -12.74 30.09
N PRO A 351 -3.45 -13.35 29.33
CA PRO A 351 -3.35 -13.19 27.87
C PRO A 351 -4.45 -13.97 27.12
N VAL A 352 -5.71 -13.61 27.41
CA VAL A 352 -6.93 -14.25 26.91
C VAL A 352 -7.92 -13.13 26.59
N VAL A 353 -8.54 -13.21 25.40
CA VAL A 353 -9.67 -12.35 25.06
C VAL A 353 -10.96 -13.09 25.39
N ARG A 354 -11.78 -12.47 26.23
CA ARG A 354 -13.12 -12.96 26.57
C ARG A 354 -14.15 -11.98 26.04
N ILE A 355 -15.10 -12.48 25.28
CA ILE A 355 -16.17 -11.65 24.75
C ILE A 355 -17.49 -12.16 25.31
N PHE A 356 -18.30 -11.24 25.80
CA PHE A 356 -19.61 -11.47 26.38
C PHE A 356 -20.68 -10.81 25.52
N ASP A 357 -21.84 -11.47 25.41
CA ASP A 357 -23.05 -10.90 24.84
C ASP A 357 -24.16 -10.93 25.92
N ASN A 358 -24.51 -9.74 26.41
CA ASN A 358 -25.44 -9.56 27.52
C ASN A 358 -25.01 -10.38 28.75
N GLY A 359 -23.71 -10.34 29.08
CA GLY A 359 -23.09 -11.11 30.16
C GLY A 359 -22.88 -12.60 29.90
N ASN A 360 -23.32 -13.15 28.76
CA ASN A 360 -23.08 -14.56 28.42
C ASN A 360 -21.75 -14.69 27.66
N PRO A 361 -20.82 -15.57 28.09
CA PRO A 361 -19.56 -15.75 27.39
C PRO A 361 -19.78 -16.39 26.00
N VAL A 362 -19.32 -15.72 24.95
CA VAL A 362 -19.44 -16.16 23.55
C VAL A 362 -18.10 -16.52 22.92
N VAL A 363 -17.00 -15.93 23.40
CA VAL A 363 -15.62 -16.23 22.97
C VAL A 363 -14.72 -16.29 24.19
N ASN A 364 -13.81 -17.27 24.21
CA ASN A 364 -12.76 -17.35 25.22
C ASN A 364 -11.52 -17.99 24.59
N LEU A 365 -10.64 -17.15 24.03
CA LEU A 365 -9.50 -17.58 23.24
C LEU A 365 -8.18 -17.01 23.78
N PRO A 366 -7.11 -17.82 23.88
CA PRO A 366 -5.77 -17.33 24.14
C PRO A 366 -5.31 -16.36 23.04
N VAL A 367 -4.70 -15.25 23.44
CA VAL A 367 -4.26 -14.20 22.50
C VAL A 367 -3.20 -14.72 21.54
N GLU A 368 -2.15 -15.34 22.08
CA GLU A 368 -1.01 -15.87 21.31
C GLU A 368 -1.45 -16.87 20.23
N LEU A 369 -2.44 -17.71 20.55
CA LEU A 369 -2.96 -18.70 19.59
C LEU A 369 -3.61 -18.05 18.37
N VAL A 370 -4.38 -16.97 18.58
CA VAL A 370 -5.09 -16.29 17.50
C VAL A 370 -4.14 -15.45 16.65
N VAL A 371 -3.21 -14.71 17.28
CA VAL A 371 -2.30 -13.78 16.60
C VAL A 371 -1.12 -14.50 15.94
N ASP A 372 -0.48 -15.43 16.65
CA ASP A 372 0.80 -16.05 16.24
C ASP A 372 0.70 -17.55 15.97
N GLY A 373 -0.46 -18.17 16.20
CA GLY A 373 -0.64 -19.62 16.01
C GLY A 373 -0.69 -20.09 14.55
N ALA A 374 -0.91 -19.15 13.62
CA ALA A 374 -0.95 -19.42 12.19
C ALA A 374 0.39 -19.98 11.68
N LEU A 375 0.33 -20.86 10.68
CA LEU A 375 1.53 -21.50 10.12
C LEU A 375 2.37 -20.49 9.32
N ASP A 376 3.70 -20.52 9.49
CA ASP A 376 4.63 -19.90 8.55
C ASP A 376 4.88 -20.90 7.42
N LEU A 377 4.06 -20.83 6.36
CA LEU A 377 4.05 -21.77 5.26
C LEU A 377 5.24 -21.51 4.34
N LYS A 378 6.25 -22.37 4.42
CA LYS A 378 7.28 -22.45 3.40
C LYS A 378 6.75 -23.20 2.17
N ARG A 379 5.92 -22.51 1.39
CA ARG A 379 5.30 -23.07 0.18
C ARG A 379 6.37 -23.51 -0.85
N PRO A 380 6.11 -24.56 -1.64
CA PRO A 380 7.00 -24.97 -2.72
C PRO A 380 7.22 -23.84 -3.74
N THR A 381 8.44 -23.73 -4.27
CA THR A 381 8.77 -22.79 -5.35
C THR A 381 9.38 -23.53 -6.53
N LYS A 382 9.06 -23.10 -7.75
CA LYS A 382 9.56 -23.66 -9.01
C LYS A 382 9.72 -22.55 -10.05
N LYS A 383 10.86 -22.47 -10.74
CA LYS A 383 11.04 -21.51 -11.83
C LYS A 383 10.02 -21.79 -12.95
N PRO A 384 9.26 -20.78 -13.43
CA PRO A 384 8.31 -20.95 -14.52
C PRO A 384 8.97 -21.38 -15.83
N GLU A 385 8.31 -22.27 -16.57
CA GLU A 385 8.84 -22.78 -17.84
C GLU A 385 8.75 -21.74 -18.96
N TYR A 386 7.72 -20.88 -18.95
CA TYR A 386 7.51 -19.83 -19.97
C TYR A 386 8.71 -18.89 -20.09
N LEU A 387 9.51 -18.71 -19.03
CA LEU A 387 10.69 -17.85 -19.04
C LEU A 387 11.74 -18.27 -20.08
N LYS A 388 11.78 -19.55 -20.48
CA LYS A 388 12.67 -20.02 -21.55
C LYS A 388 12.22 -19.56 -22.95
N GLU A 389 10.96 -19.18 -23.09
CA GLU A 389 10.38 -18.74 -24.36
C GLU A 389 10.54 -17.23 -24.57
N VAL A 390 10.64 -16.48 -23.46
CA VAL A 390 10.66 -15.01 -23.45
C VAL A 390 12.00 -14.41 -23.01
N ASP A 391 13.06 -15.20 -22.81
CA ASP A 391 14.34 -14.71 -22.28
C ASP A 391 15.21 -13.93 -23.28
N HIS A 392 14.90 -13.95 -24.58
CA HIS A 392 15.73 -13.33 -25.61
C HIS A 392 14.93 -12.49 -26.62
N VAL A 393 15.45 -11.32 -26.97
CA VAL A 393 14.97 -10.52 -28.10
C VAL A 393 15.79 -10.87 -29.34
N LYS A 394 15.13 -11.27 -30.42
CA LYS A 394 15.79 -11.42 -31.74
C LYS A 394 15.99 -10.04 -32.36
N LEU A 395 17.14 -9.40 -32.12
CA LEU A 395 17.43 -8.04 -32.62
C LEU A 395 17.30 -7.89 -34.14
N ASP A 396 17.59 -8.93 -34.92
CA ASP A 396 17.40 -8.93 -36.39
C ASP A 396 15.92 -8.81 -36.82
N SER A 397 14.98 -9.10 -35.90
CA SER A 397 13.55 -8.90 -36.12
C SER A 397 13.07 -7.47 -35.81
N ILE A 398 13.94 -6.63 -35.22
CA ILE A 398 13.67 -5.23 -34.95
C ILE A 398 14.28 -4.40 -36.08
N LEU A 399 13.40 -3.76 -36.84
CA LEU A 399 13.79 -2.92 -37.97
C LEU A 399 14.21 -1.55 -37.46
N GLU A 400 15.40 -1.11 -37.86
CA GLU A 400 15.88 0.23 -37.58
C GLU A 400 15.08 1.24 -38.43
N PRO A 401 14.36 2.18 -37.82
CA PRO A 401 13.51 3.09 -38.55
C PRO A 401 14.37 4.12 -39.31
N THR A 402 14.02 4.39 -40.56
CA THR A 402 14.67 5.46 -41.33
C THR A 402 14.44 6.86 -40.74
N ARG A 403 13.31 7.05 -40.04
CA ARG A 403 13.00 8.24 -39.25
C ARG A 403 12.18 7.84 -38.01
N GLY A 404 12.60 8.31 -36.83
CA GLY A 404 11.94 8.00 -35.56
C GLY A 404 10.69 8.83 -35.24
N GLU A 405 10.26 9.77 -36.09
CA GLU A 405 9.17 10.71 -35.78
C GLU A 405 7.83 10.01 -35.48
N THR A 406 7.46 9.02 -36.29
CA THR A 406 6.21 8.26 -36.08
C THR A 406 6.28 7.44 -34.80
N ILE A 407 7.38 6.70 -34.59
CA ILE A 407 7.61 5.90 -33.38
C ILE A 407 7.55 6.77 -32.13
N LEU A 408 8.21 7.94 -32.14
CA LEU A 408 8.16 8.86 -31.01
C LEU A 408 6.73 9.31 -30.69
N LYS A 409 5.92 9.61 -31.71
CA LYS A 409 4.51 9.96 -31.53
C LYS A 409 3.69 8.79 -31.00
N ASP A 410 3.93 7.58 -31.50
CA ASP A 410 3.23 6.36 -31.06
C ASP A 410 3.56 6.06 -29.59
N LEU A 411 4.82 6.23 -29.18
CA LEU A 411 5.24 6.08 -27.78
C LEU A 411 4.63 7.15 -26.88
N LEU A 412 4.69 8.43 -27.26
CA LEU A 412 4.04 9.52 -26.51
C LEU A 412 2.52 9.36 -26.39
N ALA A 413 1.90 8.67 -27.36
CA ALA A 413 0.48 8.35 -27.35
C ALA A 413 0.15 7.09 -26.52
N SER A 414 1.14 6.29 -26.13
CA SER A 414 0.91 5.13 -25.27
C SER A 414 0.25 5.54 -23.96
N PRO A 415 -0.79 4.84 -23.49
CA PRO A 415 -1.39 5.09 -22.18
C PRO A 415 -0.40 5.06 -21.02
N ASN A 416 0.70 4.31 -21.12
CA ASN A 416 1.72 4.22 -20.07
C ASN A 416 2.62 5.46 -20.02
N ILE A 417 2.91 6.10 -21.14
CA ILE A 417 3.78 7.30 -21.22
C ILE A 417 2.96 8.60 -21.18
N THR A 418 1.80 8.65 -21.84
CA THR A 418 1.07 9.90 -22.06
C THR A 418 0.77 10.68 -20.78
N ASN A 419 0.57 11.98 -20.89
CA ASN A 419 0.31 12.83 -19.72
C ASN A 419 -0.96 12.38 -18.97
N LYS A 420 -0.85 12.21 -17.64
CA LYS A 420 -1.93 11.75 -16.75
C LYS A 420 -2.77 12.89 -16.16
N HIS A 421 -2.76 14.10 -16.76
CA HIS A 421 -3.47 15.28 -16.28
C HIS A 421 -4.95 15.04 -16.06
N TRP A 422 -5.58 14.27 -16.95
CA TRP A 422 -6.98 13.88 -16.84
C TRP A 422 -7.31 13.10 -15.55
N VAL A 423 -6.31 12.48 -14.91
CA VAL A 423 -6.44 11.84 -13.59
C VAL A 423 -6.24 12.87 -12.49
N TYR A 424 -5.07 13.50 -12.43
CA TYR A 424 -4.67 14.28 -11.26
C TYR A 424 -5.34 15.66 -11.19
N GLU A 425 -5.98 16.16 -12.26
CA GLU A 425 -6.82 17.37 -12.18
C GLU A 425 -8.11 17.15 -11.37
N GLN A 426 -8.53 15.88 -11.21
CA GLN A 426 -9.66 15.51 -10.38
C GLN A 426 -9.27 15.42 -8.90
N TYR A 427 -7.98 15.39 -8.59
CA TYR A 427 -7.46 15.36 -7.24
C TYR A 427 -7.07 16.76 -6.79
N ASP A 428 -7.38 17.09 -5.56
CA ASP A 428 -6.69 18.21 -4.94
C ASP A 428 -5.23 17.81 -4.65
N SER A 429 -4.29 18.63 -5.11
CA SER A 429 -2.86 18.46 -4.88
C SER A 429 -2.25 19.62 -4.08
N MET A 430 -3.06 20.58 -3.61
CA MET A 430 -2.61 21.84 -3.02
C MET A 430 -3.17 22.14 -1.63
N VAL A 431 -4.12 21.36 -1.13
CA VAL A 431 -4.73 21.51 0.19
C VAL A 431 -3.62 21.58 1.24
N ARG A 432 -3.76 22.55 2.15
CA ARG A 432 -2.76 22.96 3.16
C ARG A 432 -1.51 23.68 2.62
N LEU A 433 -1.41 23.90 1.31
CA LEU A 433 -0.37 24.68 0.62
C LEU A 433 1.05 24.18 0.92
N ASN A 434 1.22 22.85 0.95
CA ASN A 434 2.51 22.20 1.24
C ASN A 434 3.30 21.83 -0.01
N THR A 435 2.60 21.42 -1.06
CA THR A 435 3.17 20.87 -2.29
C THR A 435 4.03 21.92 -3.01
N LEU A 436 5.28 21.53 -3.29
CA LEU A 436 6.29 22.27 -4.03
C LEU A 436 6.47 21.66 -5.43
N GLY A 437 6.66 20.34 -5.49
CA GLY A 437 6.64 19.55 -6.71
C GLY A 437 5.24 18.99 -6.92
N LEU A 438 4.53 19.54 -7.91
CA LEU A 438 3.16 19.13 -8.28
C LEU A 438 3.18 17.80 -9.05
N PRO A 439 2.04 17.10 -9.18
CA PRO A 439 1.93 15.92 -10.02
C PRO A 439 2.48 16.15 -11.44
N GLY A 440 3.15 15.14 -12.01
CA GLY A 440 3.73 15.22 -13.35
C GLY A 440 5.21 15.62 -13.41
N SER A 441 5.96 15.43 -12.31
CA SER A 441 7.44 15.42 -12.26
C SER A 441 7.91 14.05 -11.72
N ASP A 442 9.22 13.78 -11.74
CA ASP A 442 9.80 12.51 -11.24
C ASP A 442 9.34 12.13 -9.81
N ALA A 443 9.22 13.11 -8.92
CA ALA A 443 8.68 12.91 -7.58
C ALA A 443 7.80 14.08 -7.14
N ALA A 444 6.82 13.80 -6.29
CA ALA A 444 6.12 14.84 -5.57
C ALA A 444 7.03 15.39 -4.46
N VAL A 445 7.04 16.71 -4.24
CA VAL A 445 7.85 17.32 -3.17
C VAL A 445 6.98 18.18 -2.27
N LEU A 446 7.01 17.95 -0.96
CA LEU A 446 6.21 18.66 0.03
C LEU A 446 7.08 19.36 1.07
N ARG A 447 6.81 20.62 1.37
CA ARG A 447 7.51 21.34 2.45
C ARG A 447 7.14 20.77 3.82
N VAL A 448 8.11 20.74 4.73
CA VAL A 448 7.87 20.53 6.16
C VAL A 448 7.64 21.91 6.81
N LYS A 449 6.42 22.20 7.25
CA LYS A 449 6.08 23.52 7.83
C LYS A 449 6.91 23.79 9.08
N GLY A 450 7.37 25.03 9.22
CA GLY A 450 8.21 25.44 10.36
C GLY A 450 9.69 25.03 10.24
N SER A 451 10.06 24.30 9.17
CA SER A 451 11.44 23.92 8.86
C SER A 451 11.86 24.43 7.47
N LYS A 452 13.15 24.33 7.16
CA LYS A 452 13.68 24.47 5.80
C LYS A 452 13.50 23.20 4.98
N LYS A 453 13.20 22.06 5.62
CA LYS A 453 13.14 20.74 5.01
C LYS A 453 11.96 20.58 4.05
N ALA A 454 12.10 19.60 3.16
CA ALA A 454 11.01 19.06 2.36
C ALA A 454 11.12 17.53 2.26
N LEU A 455 10.03 16.86 1.89
CA LEU A 455 9.99 15.43 1.63
C LEU A 455 9.66 15.20 0.16
N ALA A 456 10.44 14.36 -0.52
CA ALA A 456 10.19 13.89 -1.87
C ALA A 456 9.55 12.49 -1.82
N LEU A 457 8.64 12.19 -2.75
CA LEU A 457 7.88 10.94 -2.78
C LEU A 457 7.81 10.39 -4.21
N SER A 458 8.19 9.13 -4.38
CA SER A 458 8.04 8.37 -5.62
C SER A 458 7.30 7.05 -5.36
N VAL A 459 6.62 6.52 -6.39
CA VAL A 459 5.99 5.20 -6.36
C VAL A 459 6.21 4.55 -7.72
N ASP A 460 6.86 3.39 -7.75
CA ASP A 460 7.46 2.86 -8.96
C ASP A 460 7.34 1.32 -9.01
N CYS A 461 6.95 0.77 -10.17
CA CYS A 461 7.16 -0.65 -10.53
C CYS A 461 6.83 -0.95 -11.99
N ASN A 462 7.83 -1.31 -12.78
CA ASN A 462 7.60 -1.87 -14.11
C ASN A 462 7.32 -3.40 -14.03
N SER A 463 6.04 -3.78 -14.17
CA SER A 463 5.62 -5.19 -14.03
C SER A 463 6.06 -6.07 -15.21
N ARG A 464 6.35 -5.51 -16.39
CA ARG A 464 6.91 -6.29 -17.50
C ARG A 464 8.33 -6.74 -17.19
N TYR A 465 9.13 -5.88 -16.56
CA TYR A 465 10.45 -6.29 -16.09
C TYR A 465 10.36 -7.40 -15.06
N CYS A 466 9.40 -7.30 -14.13
CA CYS A 466 9.19 -8.32 -13.11
C CYS A 466 8.60 -9.63 -13.69
N TYR A 467 7.85 -9.57 -14.78
CA TYR A 467 7.37 -10.76 -15.50
C TYR A 467 8.50 -11.53 -16.19
N LEU A 468 9.46 -10.81 -16.78
CA LEU A 468 10.60 -11.36 -17.51
C LEU A 468 11.73 -11.83 -16.57
N ASP A 469 12.00 -11.06 -15.51
CA ASP A 469 12.92 -11.41 -14.44
C ASP A 469 12.44 -10.77 -13.12
N PRO A 470 11.72 -11.50 -12.25
CA PRO A 470 11.19 -10.95 -11.01
C PRO A 470 12.27 -10.40 -10.07
N PHE A 471 13.47 -11.00 -10.08
CA PHE A 471 14.58 -10.56 -9.23
C PHE A 471 15.11 -9.20 -9.72
N ARG A 472 15.50 -9.14 -10.99
CA ARG A 472 16.06 -7.89 -11.57
C ARG A 472 14.99 -6.80 -11.69
N GLY A 473 13.76 -7.14 -12.06
CA GLY A 473 12.64 -6.20 -12.13
C GLY A 473 12.37 -5.51 -10.78
N ALA A 474 12.39 -6.27 -9.68
CA ALA A 474 12.26 -5.69 -8.34
C ALA A 474 13.46 -4.84 -7.93
N GLN A 475 14.68 -5.18 -8.35
CA GLN A 475 15.85 -4.31 -8.16
C GLN A 475 15.72 -3.00 -8.94
N ILE A 476 15.22 -3.04 -10.18
CA ILE A 476 14.99 -1.87 -11.02
C ILE A 476 13.96 -0.95 -10.37
N ALA A 477 12.84 -1.49 -9.88
CA ALA A 477 11.81 -0.68 -9.19
C ALA A 477 12.38 0.12 -8.01
N VAL A 478 13.22 -0.52 -7.17
CA VAL A 478 13.92 0.19 -6.08
C VAL A 478 14.90 1.24 -6.63
N ALA A 479 15.70 0.88 -7.62
CA ALA A 479 16.71 1.79 -8.19
C ALA A 479 16.09 3.02 -8.87
N GLU A 480 14.94 2.84 -9.51
CA GLU A 480 14.14 3.89 -10.14
C GLU A 480 13.54 4.83 -9.09
N GLY A 481 12.88 4.32 -8.06
CA GLY A 481 12.35 5.18 -7.00
C GLY A 481 13.44 5.98 -6.28
N VAL A 482 14.61 5.37 -6.06
CA VAL A 482 15.80 6.10 -5.55
C VAL A 482 16.25 7.21 -6.51
N ARG A 483 16.23 6.95 -7.82
CA ARG A 483 16.63 7.90 -8.85
C ARG A 483 15.65 9.07 -8.93
N ASN A 484 14.35 8.81 -8.90
CA ASN A 484 13.29 9.83 -8.91
C ASN A 484 13.40 10.77 -7.70
N ILE A 485 13.70 10.21 -6.53
CA ILE A 485 14.01 10.99 -5.32
C ILE A 485 15.27 11.84 -5.50
N ALA A 486 16.36 11.28 -6.04
CA ALA A 486 17.61 12.00 -6.28
C ALA A 486 17.46 13.14 -7.31
N CYS A 487 16.78 12.90 -8.44
CA CYS A 487 16.45 13.91 -9.45
C CYS A 487 15.65 15.08 -8.87
N SER A 488 14.82 14.82 -7.86
CA SER A 488 14.04 15.83 -7.16
C SER A 488 14.83 16.57 -6.07
N GLY A 489 16.09 16.19 -5.84
CA GLY A 489 17.02 16.80 -4.88
C GLY A 489 17.00 16.19 -3.48
N GLY A 490 16.34 15.04 -3.29
CA GLY A 490 16.22 14.37 -2.00
C GLY A 490 17.20 13.21 -1.80
N GLU A 491 17.49 12.91 -0.53
CA GLU A 491 18.17 11.68 -0.11
C GLU A 491 17.12 10.64 0.31
N PRO A 492 17.08 9.43 -0.26
CA PRO A 492 16.16 8.38 0.20
C PRO A 492 16.40 8.04 1.67
N ILE A 493 15.32 8.00 2.47
CA ILE A 493 15.38 7.74 3.92
C ILE A 493 14.59 6.51 4.35
N GLY A 494 13.72 5.98 3.49
CA GLY A 494 12.95 4.78 3.77
C GLY A 494 12.03 4.41 2.62
N LEU A 495 11.58 3.16 2.65
CA LEU A 495 10.75 2.55 1.62
C LEU A 495 9.58 1.80 2.25
N THR A 496 8.43 1.84 1.59
CA THR A 496 7.31 0.91 1.84
C THR A 496 6.98 0.17 0.56
N ASN A 497 6.57 -1.10 0.65
CA ASN A 497 6.24 -1.90 -0.54
C ASN A 497 4.79 -2.39 -0.52
N CYS A 498 4.24 -2.64 -1.71
CA CYS A 498 2.96 -3.32 -1.89
C CYS A 498 3.17 -4.47 -2.89
N LEU A 499 3.20 -5.70 -2.39
CA LEU A 499 3.53 -6.89 -3.18
C LEU A 499 2.26 -7.50 -3.75
N ASN A 500 2.04 -7.41 -5.07
CA ASN A 500 0.84 -7.94 -5.73
C ASN A 500 1.19 -9.12 -6.65
N PHE A 501 0.67 -10.30 -6.33
CA PHE A 501 0.96 -11.57 -7.03
C PHE A 501 -0.30 -12.45 -7.15
N GLY A 502 -0.24 -13.47 -8.02
CA GLY A 502 -1.29 -14.48 -8.20
C GLY A 502 -1.40 -15.46 -7.03
N ASN A 503 -1.95 -16.66 -7.28
CA ASN A 503 -2.14 -17.66 -6.24
C ASN A 503 -0.80 -18.25 -5.71
N PRO A 504 -0.50 -18.13 -4.39
CA PRO A 504 0.76 -18.61 -3.81
C PRO A 504 0.85 -20.14 -3.70
N GLU A 505 -0.24 -20.87 -3.92
CA GLU A 505 -0.24 -22.34 -4.01
C GLU A 505 0.40 -22.84 -5.30
N ASN A 506 0.42 -22.00 -6.34
CA ASN A 506 1.15 -22.29 -7.56
C ASN A 506 2.67 -22.08 -7.31
N PRO A 507 3.51 -23.13 -7.44
CA PRO A 507 4.94 -23.01 -7.19
C PRO A 507 5.65 -22.00 -8.10
N GLU A 508 5.11 -21.73 -9.29
CA GLU A 508 5.67 -20.78 -10.24
C GLU A 508 5.42 -19.33 -9.81
N ILE A 509 4.23 -19.02 -9.29
CA ILE A 509 3.92 -17.71 -8.69
C ILE A 509 4.73 -17.51 -7.41
N MET A 510 4.81 -18.53 -6.55
CA MET A 510 5.57 -18.42 -5.31
C MET A 510 7.08 -18.23 -5.56
N TRP A 511 7.59 -18.80 -6.66
CA TRP A 511 8.97 -18.52 -7.10
C TRP A 511 9.14 -17.08 -7.56
N GLN A 512 8.20 -16.51 -8.32
CA GLN A 512 8.25 -15.10 -8.70
C GLN A 512 8.24 -14.19 -7.47
N PHE A 513 7.41 -14.49 -6.47
CA PHE A 513 7.36 -13.78 -5.19
C PHE A 513 8.70 -13.86 -4.44
N GLU A 514 9.27 -15.06 -4.29
CA GLU A 514 10.57 -15.28 -3.66
C GLU A 514 11.68 -14.45 -4.32
N GLN A 515 11.73 -14.48 -5.66
CA GLN A 515 12.74 -13.75 -6.44
C GLN A 515 12.57 -12.24 -6.31
N ALA A 516 11.34 -11.72 -6.41
CA ALA A 516 11.05 -10.29 -6.29
C ALA A 516 11.41 -9.75 -4.90
N VAL A 517 11.03 -10.44 -3.81
CA VAL A 517 11.39 -10.04 -2.44
C VAL A 517 12.91 -10.08 -2.23
N SER A 518 13.58 -11.07 -2.81
CA SER A 518 15.04 -11.19 -2.72
C SER A 518 15.77 -10.07 -3.46
N GLY A 519 15.35 -9.77 -4.70
CA GLY A 519 15.91 -8.70 -5.52
C GLY A 519 15.70 -7.33 -4.87
N MET A 520 14.47 -7.04 -4.44
CA MET A 520 14.15 -5.82 -3.67
C MET A 520 15.03 -5.70 -2.42
N GLY A 521 15.13 -6.78 -1.63
CA GLY A 521 15.94 -6.79 -0.42
C GLY A 521 17.43 -6.55 -0.66
N GLU A 522 17.98 -7.04 -1.77
CA GLU A 522 19.36 -6.77 -2.18
C GLU A 522 19.56 -5.31 -2.57
N ALA A 523 18.68 -4.74 -3.41
CA ALA A 523 18.75 -3.35 -3.81
C ALA A 523 18.60 -2.40 -2.60
N CYS A 524 17.64 -2.65 -1.71
CA CYS A 524 17.45 -1.89 -0.47
C CYS A 524 18.71 -1.91 0.41
N LYS A 525 19.34 -3.08 0.61
CA LYS A 525 20.61 -3.18 1.36
C LYS A 525 21.73 -2.39 0.69
N PHE A 526 21.80 -2.43 -0.64
CA PHE A 526 22.86 -1.75 -1.39
C PHE A 526 22.75 -0.23 -1.34
N PHE A 527 21.52 0.29 -1.47
CA PHE A 527 21.24 1.72 -1.38
C PHE A 527 21.15 2.24 0.06
N ASP A 528 21.22 1.35 1.06
CA ASP A 528 21.06 1.67 2.49
C ASP A 528 19.68 2.25 2.83
N ILE A 529 18.64 1.62 2.28
CA ILE A 529 17.25 2.06 2.42
C ILE A 529 16.45 1.00 3.18
N PRO A 530 15.97 1.30 4.40
CA PRO A 530 15.16 0.36 5.15
C PRO A 530 13.75 0.27 4.58
N VAL A 531 13.21 -0.95 4.57
CA VAL A 531 11.79 -1.23 4.36
C VAL A 531 11.09 -1.06 5.71
N VAL A 532 10.36 0.03 5.89
CA VAL A 532 9.75 0.40 7.19
C VAL A 532 8.33 -0.11 7.36
N SER A 533 7.65 -0.41 6.26
CA SER A 533 6.30 -0.97 6.23
C SER A 533 6.03 -1.65 4.89
N GLY A 534 4.88 -2.29 4.76
CA GLY A 534 4.39 -2.77 3.47
C GLY A 534 3.07 -3.50 3.57
N ASN A 535 2.64 -4.05 2.45
CA ASN A 535 1.43 -4.83 2.28
C ASN A 535 1.68 -5.96 1.27
N VAL A 536 0.93 -7.06 1.39
CA VAL A 536 0.97 -8.18 0.45
C VAL A 536 -0.45 -8.54 0.01
N SER A 537 -0.69 -8.48 -1.30
CA SER A 537 -1.89 -8.97 -1.95
C SER A 537 -1.54 -10.18 -2.80
N LEU A 538 -2.06 -11.34 -2.42
CA LEU A 538 -1.95 -12.59 -3.16
C LEU A 538 -3.30 -12.93 -3.81
N TYR A 539 -3.36 -13.99 -4.61
CA TYR A 539 -4.58 -14.42 -5.30
C TYR A 539 -5.13 -13.39 -6.31
N ASN A 540 -4.28 -12.53 -6.88
CA ASN A 540 -4.63 -11.65 -8.00
C ASN A 540 -4.62 -12.45 -9.31
N GLU A 541 -5.61 -13.31 -9.46
CA GLU A 541 -5.73 -14.30 -10.53
C GLU A 541 -7.22 -14.54 -10.85
N THR A 542 -7.54 -14.65 -12.13
CA THR A 542 -8.91 -14.89 -12.62
C THR A 542 -8.88 -16.05 -13.60
N LEU A 543 -9.67 -17.09 -13.34
CA LEU A 543 -9.78 -18.27 -14.21
C LEU A 543 -8.41 -18.93 -14.55
N GLY A 544 -7.47 -18.93 -13.61
CA GLY A 544 -6.12 -19.50 -13.81
C GLY A 544 -5.12 -18.56 -14.50
N GLU A 545 -5.51 -17.33 -14.83
CA GLU A 545 -4.63 -16.31 -15.41
C GLU A 545 -4.22 -15.29 -14.35
N ALA A 546 -2.97 -15.38 -13.90
CA ALA A 546 -2.40 -14.45 -12.92
C ALA A 546 -1.94 -13.14 -13.59
N ILE A 547 -2.00 -12.06 -12.82
CA ILE A 547 -1.34 -10.80 -13.20
C ILE A 547 0.18 -10.99 -13.34
N TYR A 548 0.85 -10.02 -13.98
CA TYR A 548 2.30 -9.93 -13.87
C TYR A 548 2.72 -9.62 -12.42
N PRO A 549 3.84 -10.20 -11.93
CA PRO A 549 4.42 -9.84 -10.65
C PRO A 549 4.56 -8.32 -10.51
N THR A 550 3.94 -7.73 -9.49
CA THR A 550 3.94 -6.27 -9.31
C THR A 550 4.35 -5.90 -7.89
N PRO A 551 5.66 -5.98 -7.57
CA PRO A 551 6.22 -5.57 -6.28
C PRO A 551 6.42 -4.05 -6.21
N THR A 552 5.32 -3.29 -6.14
CA THR A 552 5.34 -1.82 -6.07
C THR A 552 6.18 -1.33 -4.89
N VAL A 553 7.04 -0.34 -5.12
CA VAL A 553 7.77 0.35 -4.06
C VAL A 553 7.39 1.81 -4.01
N ALA A 554 7.27 2.37 -2.81
CA ALA A 554 7.15 3.79 -2.58
C ALA A 554 8.35 4.26 -1.75
N VAL A 555 9.10 5.23 -2.28
CA VAL A 555 10.31 5.74 -1.64
C VAL A 555 10.05 7.14 -1.09
N VAL A 556 10.44 7.37 0.16
CA VAL A 556 10.41 8.69 0.79
C VAL A 556 11.84 9.21 0.87
N GLY A 557 12.04 10.43 0.37
CA GLY A 557 13.29 11.16 0.41
C GLY A 557 13.24 12.42 1.26
N LEU A 558 14.37 12.81 1.85
CA LEU A 558 14.53 14.03 2.63
C LEU A 558 15.37 15.05 1.87
N LEU A 559 14.85 16.28 1.79
CA LEU A 559 15.61 17.46 1.41
C LEU A 559 15.90 18.25 2.68
N GLU A 560 17.18 18.36 3.07
CA GLU A 560 17.59 19.16 4.24
C GLU A 560 17.28 20.65 4.05
N ASP A 561 17.29 21.13 2.81
CA ASP A 561 16.83 22.46 2.43
C ASP A 561 15.95 22.36 1.17
N ARG A 562 14.71 22.85 1.26
CA ARG A 562 13.74 22.87 0.16
C ARG A 562 14.20 23.64 -1.06
N SER A 563 15.25 24.46 -0.95
CA SER A 563 15.87 25.13 -2.10
C SER A 563 16.64 24.19 -3.03
N TYR A 564 16.84 22.92 -2.63
CA TYR A 564 17.38 21.86 -3.49
C TYR A 564 16.31 21.20 -4.37
N HIS A 565 15.03 21.55 -4.18
CA HIS A 565 13.96 21.03 -5.03
C HIS A 565 14.24 21.30 -6.51
N THR A 566 14.31 20.22 -7.27
CA THR A 566 14.59 20.22 -8.71
C THR A 566 13.46 19.51 -9.45
N THR A 567 13.20 19.91 -10.70
CA THR A 567 12.09 19.39 -11.52
C THR A 567 12.62 18.92 -12.88
N GLN A 568 11.86 18.08 -13.58
CA GLN A 568 12.27 17.47 -14.86
C GLN A 568 12.47 18.41 -16.05
N TRP A 569 11.73 19.52 -16.14
CA TRP A 569 11.69 20.30 -17.38
C TRP A 569 12.79 21.36 -17.50
N PHE A 570 13.24 21.57 -18.74
CA PHE A 570 14.22 22.60 -19.09
C PHE A 570 13.74 24.00 -18.70
N LYS A 571 14.69 24.86 -18.30
CA LYS A 571 14.38 26.17 -17.70
C LYS A 571 14.65 27.33 -18.66
N GLU A 572 15.90 27.45 -19.12
CA GLU A 572 16.35 28.62 -19.86
C GLU A 572 16.93 28.26 -21.22
N ASP A 573 16.82 29.20 -22.17
CA ASP A 573 17.46 29.05 -23.48
C ASP A 573 18.98 29.13 -23.32
N GLY A 574 19.70 28.17 -23.89
CA GLY A 574 21.16 28.09 -23.79
C GLY A 574 21.67 27.22 -22.63
N ASP A 575 20.78 26.64 -21.83
CA ASP A 575 21.15 25.57 -20.88
C ASP A 575 21.81 24.40 -21.63
N LEU A 576 22.85 23.82 -21.03
CA LEU A 576 23.52 22.64 -21.56
C LEU A 576 22.80 21.37 -21.08
N ILE A 577 22.50 20.47 -22.01
CA ILE A 577 21.84 19.18 -21.72
C ILE A 577 22.92 18.11 -21.62
N GLY A 578 22.92 17.36 -20.53
CA GLY A 578 23.86 16.27 -20.28
C GLY A 578 23.17 15.00 -19.81
N LEU A 579 23.68 13.85 -20.25
CA LEU A 579 23.28 12.53 -19.76
C LEU A 579 24.29 12.07 -18.70
N ILE A 580 23.82 11.74 -17.49
CA ILE A 580 24.65 11.18 -16.43
C ILE A 580 24.49 9.65 -16.45
N GLY A 581 25.58 8.94 -16.78
CA GLY A 581 25.57 7.48 -16.92
C GLY A 581 25.72 7.05 -18.37
N LEU A 582 25.25 5.83 -18.68
CA LEU A 582 25.36 5.20 -19.99
C LEU A 582 24.03 4.55 -20.36
N THR A 583 23.68 4.59 -21.64
CA THR A 583 22.56 3.83 -22.23
C THR A 583 23.09 2.71 -23.12
N MET A 584 22.31 1.65 -23.28
CA MET A 584 22.67 0.45 -24.06
C MET A 584 21.51 0.04 -24.99
N GLU A 585 21.79 -0.84 -25.97
CA GLU A 585 20.77 -1.40 -26.88
C GLU A 585 19.89 -2.46 -26.18
N GLU A 586 19.06 -2.03 -25.23
CA GLU A 586 18.28 -2.92 -24.36
C GLU A 586 16.78 -2.77 -24.64
N PHE A 587 16.23 -3.68 -25.45
CA PHE A 587 14.82 -3.65 -25.85
C PHE A 587 13.90 -4.53 -24.99
N GLY A 588 14.46 -5.40 -24.14
CA GLY A 588 13.69 -6.39 -23.41
C GLY A 588 12.67 -5.75 -22.46
N GLY A 589 11.41 -6.16 -22.59
CA GLY A 589 10.29 -5.59 -21.83
C GLY A 589 10.00 -4.10 -22.06
N SER A 590 10.66 -3.45 -23.02
CA SER A 590 10.54 -2.01 -23.26
C SER A 590 9.15 -1.61 -23.79
N GLU A 591 8.76 -0.36 -23.53
CA GLU A 591 7.54 0.21 -24.11
C GLU A 591 7.62 0.23 -25.65
N TYR A 592 8.80 0.43 -26.22
CA TYR A 592 9.03 0.32 -27.67
C TYR A 592 8.67 -1.05 -28.23
N LEU A 593 9.16 -2.12 -27.60
CA LEU A 593 8.87 -3.48 -28.05
C LEU A 593 7.37 -3.80 -27.93
N LYS A 594 6.73 -3.33 -26.86
CA LYS A 594 5.29 -3.51 -26.67
C LYS A 594 4.46 -2.74 -27.69
N ILE A 595 4.72 -1.45 -27.89
CA ILE A 595 3.85 -0.59 -28.71
C ILE A 595 4.05 -0.85 -30.21
N ILE A 596 5.30 -1.07 -30.66
CA ILE A 596 5.60 -1.20 -32.08
C ILE A 596 5.46 -2.64 -32.58
N TYR A 597 5.69 -3.64 -31.71
CA TYR A 597 5.70 -5.04 -32.10
C TYR A 597 4.72 -5.93 -31.33
N ASP A 598 4.00 -5.40 -30.34
CA ASP A 598 3.11 -6.16 -29.43
C ASP A 598 3.80 -7.37 -28.79
N ARG A 599 5.04 -7.18 -28.34
CA ARG A 599 5.89 -8.24 -27.76
C ARG A 599 6.32 -7.90 -26.34
N VAL A 600 6.36 -8.92 -25.48
CA VAL A 600 6.90 -8.87 -24.12
C VAL A 600 7.87 -10.03 -23.96
N GLU A 601 9.14 -9.77 -24.26
CA GLU A 601 10.23 -10.74 -24.25
C GLU A 601 11.57 -10.00 -24.05
N GLY A 602 12.64 -10.75 -23.86
CA GLY A 602 13.98 -10.27 -23.59
C GLY A 602 14.34 -10.18 -22.12
N GLU A 603 15.64 -10.00 -21.86
CA GLU A 603 16.10 -9.62 -20.53
C GLU A 603 15.72 -8.15 -20.24
N PRO A 604 15.20 -7.83 -19.05
CA PRO A 604 15.04 -6.44 -18.62
C PRO A 604 16.37 -5.67 -18.67
N PRO A 605 16.33 -4.33 -18.77
CA PRO A 605 17.54 -3.50 -18.81
C PRO A 605 18.54 -3.85 -17.71
N ARG A 606 19.81 -3.95 -18.06
CA ARG A 606 20.85 -4.35 -17.12
C ARG A 606 21.04 -3.26 -16.07
N LEU A 607 20.73 -3.62 -14.83
CA LEU A 607 21.04 -2.78 -13.68
C LEU A 607 22.43 -3.09 -13.10
N ASP A 608 23.34 -2.12 -13.16
CA ASP A 608 24.55 -2.08 -12.34
C ASP A 608 24.30 -1.17 -11.13
N LEU A 609 24.18 -1.78 -9.95
CA LEU A 609 23.88 -1.06 -8.72
C LEU A 609 24.97 -0.05 -8.33
N HIS A 610 26.25 -0.35 -8.59
CA HIS A 610 27.35 0.58 -8.29
C HIS A 610 27.29 1.81 -9.18
N LEU A 611 27.03 1.62 -10.49
CA LEU A 611 26.83 2.72 -11.41
C LEU A 611 25.60 3.54 -11.01
N ALA A 612 24.46 2.89 -10.75
CA ALA A 612 23.22 3.57 -10.34
C ALA A 612 23.43 4.43 -9.08
N LYS A 613 24.08 3.90 -8.04
CA LYS A 613 24.41 4.66 -6.82
C LYS A 613 25.33 5.84 -7.09
N SER A 614 26.30 5.67 -7.98
CA SER A 614 27.23 6.75 -8.36
C SER A 614 26.54 7.86 -9.15
N VAL A 615 25.65 7.50 -10.09
CA VAL A 615 24.83 8.43 -10.87
C VAL A 615 23.90 9.23 -9.94
N ASN A 616 23.16 8.54 -9.06
CA ASN A 616 22.22 9.17 -8.14
C ASN A 616 22.95 10.12 -7.18
N LYS A 617 24.10 9.69 -6.64
CA LYS A 617 24.93 10.53 -5.78
C LYS A 617 25.46 11.77 -6.51
N LEU A 618 25.99 11.60 -7.72
CA LEU A 618 26.51 12.71 -8.51
C LEU A 618 25.39 13.72 -8.85
N CYS A 619 24.24 13.24 -9.30
CA CYS A 619 23.07 14.09 -9.58
C CYS A 619 22.71 14.94 -8.37
N LEU A 620 22.56 14.30 -7.20
CA LEU A 620 22.24 14.99 -5.96
C LEU A 620 23.31 16.00 -5.53
N GLU A 621 24.60 15.65 -5.62
CA GLU A 621 25.70 16.56 -5.30
C GLU A 621 25.70 17.80 -6.20
N LEU A 622 25.39 17.65 -7.49
CA LEU A 622 25.28 18.76 -8.44
C LEU A 622 24.07 19.65 -8.14
N ILE A 623 22.93 19.06 -7.76
CA ILE A 623 21.74 19.79 -7.31
C ILE A 623 22.06 20.62 -6.06
N GLN A 624 22.68 20.01 -5.05
CA GLN A 624 23.03 20.68 -3.79
C GLN A 624 24.03 21.82 -4.00
N GLN A 625 24.94 21.68 -4.97
CA GLN A 625 25.86 22.73 -5.40
C GLN A 625 25.21 23.79 -6.31
N LYS A 626 23.93 23.62 -6.68
CA LYS A 626 23.17 24.49 -7.58
C LYS A 626 23.78 24.60 -8.98
N LEU A 627 24.36 23.50 -9.45
CA LEU A 627 24.94 23.38 -10.80
C LEU A 627 23.93 22.85 -11.82
N LEU A 628 22.85 22.20 -11.37
CA LEU A 628 21.73 21.76 -12.21
C LEU A 628 20.53 22.68 -12.04
N THR A 629 19.92 23.07 -13.16
CA THR A 629 18.67 23.86 -13.22
C THR A 629 17.42 22.98 -13.33
N SER A 630 17.59 21.77 -13.88
CA SER A 630 16.60 20.72 -14.01
C SER A 630 17.29 19.35 -14.01
N ALA A 631 16.58 18.30 -13.59
CA ALA A 631 17.05 16.92 -13.63
C ALA A 631 15.84 16.01 -13.83
N HIS A 632 15.97 15.03 -14.71
CA HIS A 632 14.93 14.08 -15.07
C HIS A 632 15.55 12.71 -15.25
N ASP A 633 14.85 11.69 -14.78
CA ASP A 633 15.23 10.29 -14.92
C ASP A 633 15.03 9.79 -16.37
N CYS A 634 15.58 8.62 -16.70
CA CYS A 634 15.39 8.00 -18.01
C CYS A 634 14.81 6.60 -17.80
N SER A 635 13.49 6.52 -17.95
CA SER A 635 12.64 5.38 -17.63
C SER A 635 11.93 4.88 -18.90
N GLU A 636 10.60 4.72 -18.87
CA GLU A 636 9.83 4.13 -19.97
C GLU A 636 9.98 4.90 -21.29
N GLY A 637 10.18 4.16 -22.38
CA GLY A 637 10.38 4.72 -23.72
C GLY A 637 11.76 5.36 -23.93
N GLY A 638 12.61 5.40 -22.89
CA GLY A 638 14.03 5.73 -22.97
C GLY A 638 14.33 7.20 -23.24
N LEU A 639 15.56 7.46 -23.68
CA LEU A 639 16.12 8.82 -23.77
C LEU A 639 15.26 9.78 -24.60
N ALA A 640 14.64 9.30 -25.67
CA ALA A 640 13.80 10.13 -26.52
C ALA A 640 12.55 10.66 -25.79
N ILE A 641 11.94 9.84 -24.94
CA ILE A 641 10.77 10.23 -24.13
C ILE A 641 11.20 11.15 -23.00
N ALA A 642 12.26 10.81 -22.26
CA ALA A 642 12.80 11.68 -21.21
C ALA A 642 13.10 13.10 -21.72
N LEU A 643 13.72 13.21 -22.91
CA LEU A 643 13.97 14.50 -23.56
C LEU A 643 12.69 15.21 -23.98
N ALA A 644 11.71 14.47 -24.52
CA ALA A 644 10.42 15.03 -24.92
C ALA A 644 9.66 15.58 -23.71
N GLU A 645 9.60 14.83 -22.61
CA GLU A 645 8.99 15.26 -21.35
C GLU A 645 9.71 16.49 -20.78
N SER A 646 11.05 16.50 -20.79
CA SER A 646 11.85 17.66 -20.38
C SER A 646 11.52 18.93 -21.20
N CYS A 647 11.18 18.77 -22.48
CA CYS A 647 10.77 19.87 -23.36
C CYS A 647 9.35 20.37 -23.08
N MET A 648 8.41 19.44 -22.86
CA MET A 648 6.97 19.71 -22.87
C MET A 648 6.36 19.99 -21.50
N SER A 649 6.95 19.47 -20.41
CA SER A 649 6.33 19.46 -19.08
C SER A 649 6.39 20.79 -18.34
N HIS A 650 7.10 21.81 -18.85
CA HIS A 650 7.12 23.12 -18.19
C HIS A 650 5.70 23.72 -18.20
N PRO A 651 5.13 24.10 -17.03
CA PRO A 651 3.71 24.47 -16.93
C PRO A 651 3.31 25.76 -17.68
N LEU A 652 4.25 26.69 -17.88
CA LEU A 652 3.99 27.99 -18.52
C LEU A 652 4.83 28.26 -19.78
N ASN A 653 6.06 27.76 -19.83
CA ASN A 653 7.02 28.11 -20.88
C ASN A 653 7.81 26.87 -21.35
N PRO A 654 7.18 25.97 -22.11
CA PRO A 654 7.85 24.82 -22.70
C PRO A 654 9.05 25.24 -23.54
N LYS A 655 10.12 24.46 -23.50
CA LYS A 655 11.38 24.74 -24.20
C LYS A 655 11.70 23.60 -25.15
N GLY A 656 12.14 23.93 -26.36
CA GLY A 656 12.70 22.92 -27.27
C GLY A 656 14.14 22.58 -26.90
N ALA A 657 14.67 21.50 -27.48
CA ALA A 657 16.06 21.11 -27.37
C ALA A 657 16.68 20.87 -28.74
N THR A 658 17.99 21.13 -28.87
CA THR A 658 18.80 20.71 -30.02
C THR A 658 19.96 19.90 -29.48
N LEU A 659 20.13 18.68 -29.99
CA LEU A 659 21.07 17.70 -29.48
C LEU A 659 21.98 17.21 -30.61
N GLY A 660 23.27 17.08 -30.32
CA GLY A 660 24.18 16.24 -31.09
C GLY A 660 24.30 14.90 -30.38
N LEU A 661 23.93 13.81 -31.05
CA LEU A 661 24.07 12.45 -30.52
C LEU A 661 25.16 11.73 -31.30
N ASP A 662 26.35 11.66 -30.73
CA ASP A 662 27.42 10.77 -31.22
C ASP A 662 27.26 9.42 -30.51
N SER A 663 26.48 8.52 -31.11
CA SER A 663 26.14 7.21 -30.53
C SER A 663 26.59 6.06 -31.42
N THR A 664 27.03 4.96 -30.80
CA THR A 664 27.22 3.65 -31.45
C THR A 664 26.06 2.69 -31.19
N VAL A 665 25.03 3.15 -30.47
CA VAL A 665 23.79 2.44 -30.12
C VAL A 665 22.73 2.81 -31.18
N ARG A 666 22.03 1.79 -31.71
CA ARG A 666 20.91 1.89 -32.66
C ARG A 666 19.79 2.84 -32.23
#